data_AF-A0A9C7PQJ2-F1
#
_entry.id   AF-A0A9C7PQJ2-F1
#
_cell.length_a   1.000
_cell.length_b   1.000
_cell.length_c   1.000
_cell.angle_alpha   90.00
_cell.angle_beta   90.00
_cell.angle_gamma   90.00
#
_symmetry.space_group_name_H-M   'P 1'
#
loop_
_entity.id
_entity.type
_entity.pdbx_description
1 polymer ?
#
loop_
_entity_poly.entity_id
_entity_poly.type
_entity_poly.pdbx_seq_one_letter_code
_entity_poly.pdbx_strand_id
1 'polypeptide(L)'
;MSQEVASLGLYDFETVIEKTASLVKEQSLEECRTVLEEALNTSSRKASEFSNQREVAVLRDRLVACYLMLSATGKQNQRTKEDLQKLILEQMSLLDSQYGSNARLQQLQGWKEIFGERYESALRCFEQVPSSSKGLLSSIGTAIAKFYKGEVQDSLDSFSSIVRRWRRCELAWLGIAHCYLEKGDQRKAQMALSKTIEFAKQKSTGVSSVFCYEAQVAIAYIAFGQGTKEGVEAGLSILKELYRDNTNDAQNDPRVVNRLADYLFYRKEYKRASSLLCKLNLMQTKFPHAKGESLFQLARLAHVSGELAEAENFYTQALLEDSNSLPQARLALANLYLSREDFQAAADCLERVLTQRQECLEAKATLGIILTLFEMKNVATLIGQEGKLTKYELRRSRRERAISLLTEVVDATTTPDISTLICLAYLLEENKPERACSLLEDSIRLFDDQANIIIARSSPSVKIRLQNNIASLFARIGRYSEAEKILSTALRSYIDLSVDSLEENVFLQHLQQSNEIPILLLYNLALVWEFEGKVALARNLYSHIISCYGEYPDALFRLGHLSYVNEDFAAAKEFYERGAKFKPRLASHLLATLARSQGDYHKYQSLLEQALQSRQFDETRESLDDDYSYVRLCNFYIDCLQVVDEKRQQKFMDKCLELLQRVLSHYPYNAFAANAFGIYISLREMYSDAREIFHGLVGTPAAEMAKLNLAHIQVQLARNLQHAARERQTVRNAAADTALSSAIKLYEDSLLQARSEETRCEMMLYLSLANFQKANFSEACSLLTRLLHRMPMYLPLWFNWALTLEECGLRRIKEVGEKQEIVSASESANSMNGVNNARKATAEFGRAYRVFQALSRRKLSADGEGIVRQTHSSRLADAHHTFAKAKRATSNVLLANAEKEYMEQMERFQERRRKLQEKLAQEEKERLEQEQRRKEELAALEERELKFQESLRQKEEQKRTATEQETMSRKRKRKGLKEQLNETSDASEPEETSPTQMQVIEEIFGD
;
A
#
# COMPACT_ATOMS: atom_id res chain seq x y z
N MET A 1 -35.69 -66.85 -18.14
CA MET A 1 -37.02 -67.51 -18.18
C MET A 1 -36.83 -68.92 -18.70
N SER A 2 -36.48 -69.83 -17.79
CA SER A 2 -36.25 -71.26 -18.04
C SER A 2 -37.30 -72.08 -17.29
N GLN A 3 -37.65 -73.22 -17.85
CA GLN A 3 -38.81 -74.08 -17.55
C GLN A 3 -38.78 -74.82 -16.19
N GLU A 4 -38.44 -74.15 -15.08
CA GLU A 4 -38.48 -74.75 -13.72
C GLU A 4 -39.56 -74.15 -12.80
N VAL A 5 -40.37 -73.20 -13.28
CA VAL A 5 -41.38 -72.53 -12.44
C VAL A 5 -42.68 -73.35 -12.25
N ALA A 6 -42.79 -74.53 -12.88
CA ALA A 6 -44.05 -75.29 -12.94
C ALA A 6 -44.27 -76.37 -11.85
N SER A 7 -43.47 -76.44 -10.79
CA SER A 7 -43.69 -77.40 -9.68
C SER A 7 -43.58 -76.80 -8.28
N LEU A 8 -44.07 -75.58 -8.08
CA LEU A 8 -44.15 -74.91 -6.75
C LEU A 8 -45.45 -75.25 -6.00
N GLY A 9 -45.81 -76.53 -5.98
CA GLY A 9 -46.87 -77.05 -5.11
C GLY A 9 -46.28 -77.60 -3.83
N LEU A 10 -46.66 -77.00 -2.69
CA LEU A 10 -46.43 -77.46 -1.30
C LEU A 10 -44.98 -77.35 -0.79
N TYR A 11 -44.55 -76.14 -0.44
CA TYR A 11 -43.40 -75.96 0.46
C TYR A 11 -43.90 -75.77 1.90
N ASP A 12 -43.50 -76.67 2.81
CA ASP A 12 -43.60 -76.50 4.26
C ASP A 12 -42.74 -75.29 4.71
N PHE A 13 -43.10 -74.61 5.80
CA PHE A 13 -42.37 -73.47 6.36
C PHE A 13 -40.85 -73.72 6.43
N GLU A 14 -40.42 -74.90 6.89
CA GLU A 14 -38.99 -75.25 6.98
C GLU A 14 -38.29 -75.24 5.62
N THR A 15 -38.96 -75.74 4.58
CA THR A 15 -38.39 -75.80 3.22
C THR A 15 -38.28 -74.42 2.57
N VAL A 16 -39.22 -73.50 2.83
CA VAL A 16 -39.11 -72.09 2.41
C VAL A 16 -37.94 -71.41 3.12
N ILE A 17 -37.77 -71.68 4.42
CA ILE A 17 -36.72 -71.12 5.26
C ILE A 17 -35.32 -71.60 4.83
N GLU A 18 -35.18 -72.86 4.44
CA GLU A 18 -33.94 -73.43 3.92
C GLU A 18 -33.61 -72.91 2.52
N LYS A 19 -34.60 -72.89 1.61
CA LYS A 19 -34.43 -72.38 0.24
C LYS A 19 -34.04 -70.91 0.25
N THR A 20 -34.72 -70.08 1.04
CA THR A 20 -34.37 -68.65 1.18
C THR A 20 -33.00 -68.45 1.81
N ALA A 21 -32.58 -69.31 2.75
CA ALA A 21 -31.23 -69.25 3.32
C ALA A 21 -30.13 -69.66 2.31
N SER A 22 -30.40 -70.61 1.42
CA SER A 22 -29.50 -70.97 0.31
C SER A 22 -29.43 -69.84 -0.73
N LEU A 23 -30.57 -69.29 -1.16
CA LEU A 23 -30.62 -68.18 -2.11
C LEU A 23 -29.88 -66.92 -1.61
N VAL A 24 -29.95 -66.62 -0.30
CA VAL A 24 -29.17 -65.52 0.30
C VAL A 24 -27.67 -65.82 0.30
N LYS A 25 -27.26 -67.08 0.53
CA LYS A 25 -25.84 -67.48 0.44
C LYS A 25 -25.31 -67.41 -0.99
N GLU A 26 -26.17 -67.67 -1.97
CA GLU A 26 -25.89 -67.60 -3.42
C GLU A 26 -26.01 -66.18 -3.99
N GLN A 27 -26.38 -65.18 -3.17
CA GLN A 27 -26.60 -63.78 -3.56
C GLN A 27 -27.76 -63.54 -4.55
N SER A 28 -28.64 -64.51 -4.75
CA SER A 28 -29.86 -64.39 -5.57
C SER A 28 -31.00 -63.73 -4.77
N LEU A 29 -30.82 -62.44 -4.42
CA LEU A 29 -31.75 -61.71 -3.55
C LEU A 29 -33.13 -61.45 -4.19
N GLU A 30 -33.21 -61.25 -5.51
CA GLU A 30 -34.51 -61.08 -6.19
C GLU A 30 -35.30 -62.40 -6.23
N GLU A 31 -34.63 -63.53 -6.44
CA GLU A 31 -35.26 -64.85 -6.37
C GLU A 31 -35.70 -65.14 -4.93
N CYS A 32 -34.88 -64.79 -3.94
CA CYS A 32 -35.23 -64.87 -2.52
C CYS A 32 -36.48 -64.04 -2.19
N ARG A 33 -36.56 -62.81 -2.72
CA ARG A 33 -37.73 -61.93 -2.60
C ARG A 33 -38.98 -62.61 -3.17
N THR A 34 -38.92 -63.12 -4.41
CA THR A 34 -40.09 -63.74 -5.05
C THR A 34 -40.60 -64.95 -4.27
N VAL A 35 -39.69 -65.80 -3.76
CA VAL A 35 -40.04 -66.97 -2.95
C VAL A 35 -40.72 -66.57 -1.63
N LEU A 36 -40.25 -65.49 -0.99
CA LEU A 36 -40.84 -64.98 0.26
C LEU A 36 -42.20 -64.30 0.04
N GLU A 37 -42.35 -63.51 -1.04
CA GLU A 37 -43.63 -62.89 -1.42
C GLU A 37 -44.69 -63.95 -1.76
N GLU A 38 -44.30 -65.00 -2.50
CA GLU A 38 -45.19 -66.08 -2.89
C GLU A 38 -45.64 -66.93 -1.68
N ALA A 39 -44.72 -67.24 -0.76
CA ALA A 39 -45.03 -67.94 0.50
C ALA A 39 -45.98 -67.16 1.42
N LEU A 40 -45.87 -65.82 1.44
CA LEU A 40 -46.80 -64.95 2.19
C LEU A 40 -48.18 -64.84 1.51
N ASN A 41 -48.22 -64.90 0.18
CA ASN A 41 -49.47 -64.91 -0.57
C ASN A 41 -50.22 -66.25 -0.43
N THR A 42 -49.53 -67.39 -0.42
CA THR A 42 -50.15 -68.72 -0.24
C THR A 42 -50.70 -68.92 1.17
N SER A 43 -49.98 -68.45 2.20
CA SER A 43 -50.45 -68.49 3.60
C SER A 43 -51.70 -67.63 3.83
N SER A 44 -51.92 -66.57 3.04
CA SER A 44 -53.16 -65.78 3.07
C SER A 44 -54.37 -66.47 2.42
N ARG A 45 -54.15 -67.41 1.48
CA ARG A 45 -55.21 -68.08 0.69
C ARG A 45 -55.64 -69.44 1.25
N LYS A 46 -54.77 -70.15 1.97
CA LYS A 46 -55.05 -71.45 2.60
C LYS A 46 -54.69 -71.42 4.09
N ALA A 47 -55.65 -71.02 4.93
CA ALA A 47 -55.44 -70.89 6.38
C ALA A 47 -55.13 -72.21 7.13
N SER A 48 -55.22 -73.38 6.48
CA SER A 48 -55.01 -74.70 7.09
C SER A 48 -53.58 -75.24 7.01
N GLU A 49 -52.72 -74.75 6.11
CA GLU A 49 -51.34 -75.27 5.91
C GLU A 49 -50.28 -74.44 6.68
N PHE A 50 -50.57 -73.19 7.04
CA PHE A 50 -49.75 -72.33 7.91
C PHE A 50 -50.59 -71.84 9.10
N SER A 51 -51.00 -72.74 9.99
CA SER A 51 -51.92 -72.39 11.09
C SER A 51 -51.27 -71.60 12.23
N ASN A 52 -49.95 -71.39 12.20
CA ASN A 52 -49.24 -70.62 13.21
C ASN A 52 -49.00 -69.18 12.74
N GLN A 53 -49.69 -68.22 13.34
CA GLN A 53 -49.43 -66.78 13.12
C GLN A 53 -47.93 -66.44 13.27
N ARG A 54 -47.19 -67.21 14.11
CA ARG A 54 -45.76 -67.03 14.36
C ARG A 54 -44.88 -67.30 13.13
N GLU A 55 -45.24 -68.26 12.29
CA GLU A 55 -44.49 -68.61 11.07
C GLU A 55 -44.61 -67.50 10.01
N VAL A 56 -45.83 -66.96 9.86
CA VAL A 56 -46.09 -65.78 8.99
C VAL A 56 -45.27 -64.57 9.42
N ALA A 57 -45.10 -64.36 10.73
CA ALA A 57 -44.26 -63.30 11.27
C ALA A 57 -42.78 -63.48 10.92
N VAL A 58 -42.27 -64.71 10.99
CA VAL A 58 -40.88 -65.03 10.61
C VAL A 58 -40.64 -64.86 9.11
N LEU A 59 -41.61 -65.23 8.27
CA LEU A 59 -41.53 -64.99 6.82
C LEU A 59 -41.53 -63.50 6.49
N ARG A 60 -42.39 -62.70 7.16
CA ARG A 60 -42.41 -61.23 7.01
C ARG A 60 -41.12 -60.56 7.50
N ASP A 61 -40.58 -60.99 8.64
CA ASP A 61 -39.27 -60.51 9.14
C ASP A 61 -38.16 -60.74 8.11
N ARG A 62 -38.11 -61.94 7.51
CA ARG A 62 -37.16 -62.26 6.45
C ARG A 62 -37.40 -61.49 5.17
N LEU A 63 -38.66 -61.25 4.78
CA LEU A 63 -38.99 -60.42 3.63
C LEU A 63 -38.55 -58.97 3.82
N VAL A 64 -38.81 -58.39 4.99
CA VAL A 64 -38.32 -57.04 5.33
C VAL A 64 -36.80 -56.99 5.32
N ALA A 65 -36.12 -57.99 5.90
CA ALA A 65 -34.67 -58.08 5.83
C ALA A 65 -34.16 -58.21 4.38
N CYS A 66 -34.86 -58.98 3.53
CA CYS A 66 -34.56 -59.12 2.11
C CYS A 66 -34.72 -57.79 1.35
N TYR A 67 -35.81 -57.04 1.59
CA TYR A 67 -35.99 -55.71 1.01
C TYR A 67 -34.94 -54.71 1.48
N LEU A 68 -34.56 -54.74 2.76
CA LEU A 68 -33.48 -53.90 3.29
C LEU A 68 -32.14 -54.25 2.62
N MET A 69 -31.85 -55.53 2.41
CA MET A 69 -30.65 -55.98 1.69
C MET A 69 -30.70 -55.56 0.21
N LEU A 70 -31.84 -55.70 -0.47
CA LEU A 70 -32.03 -55.21 -1.85
C LEU A 70 -31.83 -53.70 -1.94
N SER A 71 -32.37 -52.93 -1.00
CA SER A 71 -32.13 -51.49 -0.88
C SER A 71 -30.65 -51.17 -0.66
N ALA A 72 -29.93 -51.99 0.10
CA ALA A 72 -28.49 -51.83 0.33
C ALA A 72 -27.63 -52.19 -0.90
N THR A 73 -28.09 -53.14 -1.74
CA THR A 73 -27.36 -53.53 -2.95
C THR A 73 -27.31 -52.41 -4.00
N GLY A 74 -28.22 -51.44 -3.95
CA GLY A 74 -28.18 -50.21 -4.75
C GLY A 74 -28.17 -50.43 -6.27
N LYS A 75 -28.54 -51.61 -6.77
CA LYS A 75 -28.67 -51.93 -8.20
C LYS A 75 -29.99 -51.43 -8.81
N GLN A 76 -30.75 -50.65 -8.05
CA GLN A 76 -32.12 -50.24 -8.36
C GLN A 76 -32.17 -48.73 -8.64
N ASN A 77 -32.92 -48.32 -9.67
CA ASN A 77 -33.17 -46.92 -9.99
C ASN A 77 -33.88 -46.18 -8.84
N GLN A 78 -33.84 -44.84 -8.85
CA GLN A 78 -34.41 -44.01 -7.77
C GLN A 78 -35.90 -44.30 -7.49
N ARG A 79 -36.70 -44.51 -8.54
CA ARG A 79 -38.11 -44.91 -8.42
C ARG A 79 -38.29 -46.26 -7.70
N THR A 80 -37.48 -47.24 -8.07
CA THR A 80 -37.52 -48.58 -7.45
C THR A 80 -37.03 -48.59 -6.01
N LYS A 81 -36.14 -47.64 -5.62
CA LYS A 81 -35.76 -47.42 -4.21
C LYS A 81 -36.90 -46.85 -3.38
N GLU A 82 -37.66 -45.89 -3.93
CA GLU A 82 -38.85 -45.32 -3.27
C GLU A 82 -39.96 -46.37 -3.13
N ASP A 83 -40.17 -47.21 -4.15
CA ASP A 83 -41.16 -48.29 -4.10
C ASP A 83 -40.76 -49.37 -3.09
N LEU A 84 -39.48 -49.76 -3.03
CA LEU A 84 -38.97 -50.64 -1.98
C LEU A 84 -39.15 -50.07 -0.58
N GLN A 85 -38.92 -48.76 -0.39
CA GLN A 85 -39.14 -48.11 0.92
C GLN A 85 -40.60 -48.15 1.35
N LYS A 86 -41.55 -47.97 0.41
CA LYS A 86 -42.99 -48.12 0.68
C LYS A 86 -43.33 -49.56 1.09
N LEU A 87 -42.81 -50.55 0.37
CA LEU A 87 -43.02 -51.97 0.67
C LEU A 87 -42.44 -52.36 2.04
N ILE A 88 -41.25 -51.85 2.38
CA ILE A 88 -40.65 -52.04 3.72
C ILE A 88 -41.57 -51.48 4.80
N LEU A 89 -42.05 -50.24 4.63
CA LEU A 89 -42.95 -49.59 5.60
C LEU A 89 -44.26 -50.36 5.78
N GLU A 90 -44.86 -50.81 4.68
CA GLU A 90 -46.10 -51.59 4.68
C GLU A 90 -45.91 -52.90 5.46
N GLN A 91 -44.90 -53.70 5.13
CA GLN A 91 -44.66 -54.98 5.79
C GLN A 91 -44.25 -54.82 7.26
N MET A 92 -43.52 -53.76 7.61
CA MET A 92 -43.19 -53.45 9.00
C MET A 92 -44.40 -53.01 9.82
N SER A 93 -45.32 -52.23 9.25
CA SER A 93 -46.57 -51.83 9.93
C SER A 93 -47.47 -53.04 10.22
N LEU A 94 -47.52 -53.99 9.29
CA LEU A 94 -48.24 -55.24 9.44
C LEU A 94 -47.61 -56.14 10.52
N LEU A 95 -46.28 -56.17 10.62
CA LEU A 95 -45.56 -56.85 11.71
C LEU A 95 -45.85 -56.22 13.08
N ASP A 96 -45.88 -54.90 13.17
CA ASP A 96 -46.14 -54.16 14.42
C ASP A 96 -47.57 -54.41 14.93
N SER A 97 -48.56 -54.34 14.03
CA SER A 97 -49.98 -54.56 14.39
C SER A 97 -50.28 -55.95 14.95
N GLN A 98 -49.50 -56.97 14.60
CA GLN A 98 -49.76 -58.36 14.95
C GLN A 98 -49.07 -58.81 16.25
N TYR A 99 -47.95 -58.18 16.63
CA TYR A 99 -47.09 -58.64 17.73
C TYR A 99 -46.60 -57.55 18.68
N GLY A 100 -46.90 -56.28 18.40
CA GLY A 100 -46.39 -55.12 19.13
C GLY A 100 -44.88 -54.90 18.96
N SER A 101 -44.39 -53.81 19.54
CA SER A 101 -42.98 -53.43 19.50
C SER A 101 -42.09 -54.46 20.20
N ASN A 102 -41.52 -55.37 19.42
CA ASN A 102 -40.54 -56.36 19.87
C ASN A 102 -39.10 -55.95 19.52
N ALA A 103 -38.12 -56.50 20.26
CA ALA A 103 -36.69 -56.24 20.04
C ALA A 103 -36.24 -56.46 18.58
N ARG A 104 -36.86 -57.42 17.86
CA ARG A 104 -36.59 -57.69 16.45
C ARG A 104 -37.13 -56.61 15.51
N LEU A 105 -38.32 -56.07 15.80
CA LEU A 105 -38.90 -54.97 15.02
C LEU A 105 -38.08 -53.69 15.18
N GLN A 106 -37.62 -53.41 16.41
CA GLN A 106 -36.71 -52.29 16.69
C GLN A 106 -35.36 -52.44 15.97
N GLN A 107 -34.85 -53.66 15.82
CA GLN A 107 -33.68 -53.94 14.98
C GLN A 107 -33.93 -53.61 13.51
N LEU A 108 -35.03 -54.11 12.93
CA LEU A 108 -35.40 -53.82 11.54
C LEU A 108 -35.60 -52.32 11.31
N GLN A 109 -36.24 -51.62 12.25
CA GLN A 109 -36.42 -50.17 12.21
C GLN A 109 -35.09 -49.43 12.27
N GLY A 110 -34.18 -49.84 13.16
CA GLY A 110 -32.84 -49.26 13.20
C GLY A 110 -32.09 -49.41 11.88
N TRP A 111 -32.15 -50.58 11.24
CA TRP A 111 -31.52 -50.80 9.93
C TRP A 111 -32.19 -50.01 8.80
N LYS A 112 -33.51 -49.92 8.79
CA LYS A 112 -34.26 -49.05 7.87
C LYS A 112 -33.81 -47.60 7.98
N GLU A 113 -33.71 -47.06 9.20
CA GLU A 113 -33.28 -45.68 9.42
C GLU A 113 -31.80 -45.47 9.06
N ILE A 114 -30.92 -46.47 9.23
CA ILE A 114 -29.54 -46.43 8.70
C ILE A 114 -29.55 -46.29 7.17
N PHE A 115 -30.29 -47.15 6.45
CA PHE A 115 -30.36 -47.09 4.99
C PHE A 115 -31.12 -45.86 4.46
N GLY A 116 -31.91 -45.22 5.32
CA GLY A 116 -32.55 -43.93 5.09
C GLY A 116 -31.73 -42.71 5.53
N GLU A 117 -30.46 -42.90 5.90
CA GLU A 117 -29.51 -41.85 6.33
C GLU A 117 -29.94 -41.05 7.57
N ARG A 118 -30.80 -41.64 8.41
CA ARG A 118 -31.32 -41.03 9.65
C ARG A 118 -30.67 -41.66 10.88
N TYR A 119 -29.38 -41.41 11.05
CA TYR A 119 -28.53 -42.10 12.02
C TYR A 119 -28.95 -41.90 13.48
N GLU A 120 -29.44 -40.71 13.86
CA GLU A 120 -29.94 -40.48 15.22
C GLU A 120 -31.19 -41.30 15.54
N SER A 121 -32.12 -41.38 14.59
CA SER A 121 -33.35 -42.17 14.73
C SER A 121 -33.01 -43.66 14.79
N ALA A 122 -32.02 -44.10 14.01
CA ALA A 122 -31.50 -45.46 14.08
C ALA A 122 -30.91 -45.81 15.44
N LEU A 123 -30.11 -44.91 16.03
CA LEU A 123 -29.52 -45.11 17.37
C LEU A 123 -30.60 -45.29 18.45
N ARG A 124 -31.62 -44.42 18.45
CA ARG A 124 -32.76 -44.55 19.38
C ARG A 124 -33.46 -45.91 19.26
N CYS A 125 -33.62 -46.42 18.04
CA CYS A 125 -34.22 -47.74 17.82
C CYS A 125 -33.33 -48.87 18.37
N PHE A 126 -32.00 -48.79 18.18
CA PHE A 126 -31.07 -49.80 18.71
C PHE A 126 -30.85 -49.73 20.23
N GLU A 127 -31.09 -48.58 20.86
CA GLU A 127 -31.05 -48.40 22.32
C GLU A 127 -32.28 -48.98 23.02
N GLN A 128 -33.44 -48.99 22.35
CA GLN A 128 -34.67 -49.61 22.83
C GLN A 128 -34.60 -51.16 22.84
N VAL A 129 -33.56 -51.76 22.26
CA VAL A 129 -33.31 -53.20 22.29
C VAL A 129 -32.65 -53.59 23.63
N PRO A 130 -33.30 -54.41 24.49
CA PRO A 130 -32.75 -54.80 25.79
C PRO A 130 -31.37 -55.45 25.69
N SER A 131 -30.45 -55.13 26.62
CA SER A 131 -29.07 -55.65 26.65
C SER A 131 -28.96 -57.19 26.63
N SER A 132 -29.93 -57.90 27.20
CA SER A 132 -30.02 -59.37 27.18
C SER A 132 -30.32 -59.95 25.78
N SER A 133 -30.97 -59.16 24.92
CA SER A 133 -31.37 -59.51 23.55
C SER A 133 -30.50 -58.85 22.46
N LYS A 134 -29.49 -58.07 22.86
CA LYS A 134 -28.60 -57.34 21.94
C LYS A 134 -27.64 -58.29 21.23
N GLY A 135 -28.09 -58.80 20.10
CA GLY A 135 -27.31 -59.66 19.21
C GLY A 135 -26.24 -58.90 18.41
N LEU A 136 -25.43 -59.63 17.66
CA LEU A 136 -24.35 -59.10 16.80
C LEU A 136 -24.86 -57.99 15.86
N LEU A 137 -26.03 -58.19 15.25
CA LEU A 137 -26.61 -57.28 14.27
C LEU A 137 -27.00 -55.91 14.87
N SER A 138 -27.56 -55.86 16.08
CA SER A 138 -27.85 -54.60 16.79
C SER A 138 -26.59 -53.83 17.16
N SER A 139 -25.55 -54.55 17.61
CA SER A 139 -24.29 -53.93 18.00
C SER A 139 -23.57 -53.35 16.79
N ILE A 140 -23.56 -54.06 15.66
CA ILE A 140 -23.01 -53.53 14.40
C ILE A 140 -23.80 -52.32 13.91
N GLY A 141 -25.14 -52.38 13.90
CA GLY A 141 -25.98 -51.24 13.53
C GLY A 141 -25.73 -50.01 14.41
N THR A 142 -25.58 -50.20 15.73
CA THR A 142 -25.21 -49.12 16.67
C THR A 142 -23.85 -48.51 16.31
N ALA A 143 -22.83 -49.33 16.04
CA ALA A 143 -21.49 -48.87 15.72
C ALA A 143 -21.43 -48.11 14.37
N ILE A 144 -22.15 -48.59 13.36
CA ILE A 144 -22.27 -47.94 12.05
C ILE A 144 -23.00 -46.60 12.16
N ALA A 145 -24.12 -46.55 12.89
CA ALA A 145 -24.86 -45.30 13.05
C ALA A 145 -24.04 -44.23 13.81
N LYS A 146 -23.24 -44.63 14.82
CA LYS A 146 -22.29 -43.73 15.49
C LYS A 146 -21.20 -43.20 14.54
N PHE A 147 -20.67 -44.07 13.67
CA PHE A 147 -19.65 -43.69 12.69
C PHE A 147 -20.17 -42.60 11.74
N TYR A 148 -21.31 -42.83 11.10
CA TYR A 148 -21.90 -41.87 10.16
C TYR A 148 -22.46 -40.60 10.82
N LYS A 149 -22.72 -40.62 12.13
CA LYS A 149 -23.03 -39.42 12.91
C LYS A 149 -21.79 -38.54 13.19
N GLY A 150 -20.57 -39.06 12.98
CA GLY A 150 -19.31 -38.38 13.29
C GLY A 150 -18.72 -38.70 14.66
N GLU A 151 -19.35 -39.60 15.44
CA GLU A 151 -18.86 -40.06 16.75
C GLU A 151 -17.83 -41.20 16.56
N VAL A 152 -16.70 -40.88 15.92
CA VAL A 152 -15.71 -41.87 15.46
C VAL A 152 -15.09 -42.66 16.62
N GLN A 153 -14.84 -42.02 17.78
CA GLN A 153 -14.28 -42.69 18.95
C GLN A 153 -15.26 -43.69 19.57
N ASP A 154 -16.52 -43.28 19.77
CA ASP A 154 -17.55 -44.16 20.35
C ASP A 154 -17.91 -45.31 19.41
N SER A 155 -17.82 -45.07 18.09
CA SER A 155 -17.94 -46.12 17.08
C SER A 155 -16.79 -47.12 17.16
N LEU A 156 -15.55 -46.65 17.29
CA LEU A 156 -14.37 -47.50 17.44
C LEU A 156 -14.45 -48.39 18.70
N ASP A 157 -14.91 -47.82 19.82
CA ASP A 157 -15.09 -48.56 21.08
C ASP A 157 -16.22 -49.59 20.94
N SER A 158 -17.28 -49.24 20.22
CA SER A 158 -18.39 -50.15 19.90
C SER A 158 -17.92 -51.31 19.02
N PHE A 159 -17.19 -51.05 17.92
CA PHE A 159 -16.63 -52.13 17.09
C PHE A 159 -15.58 -52.97 17.83
N SER A 160 -14.76 -52.36 18.67
CA SER A 160 -13.78 -53.08 19.51
C SER A 160 -14.48 -54.02 20.49
N SER A 161 -15.60 -53.60 21.09
CA SER A 161 -16.42 -54.46 21.96
C SER A 161 -17.02 -55.65 21.19
N ILE A 162 -17.41 -55.44 19.92
CA ILE A 162 -17.92 -56.49 19.03
C ILE A 162 -16.83 -57.51 18.73
N VAL A 163 -15.61 -57.07 18.40
CA VAL A 163 -14.50 -57.99 18.09
C VAL A 163 -14.03 -58.76 19.33
N ARG A 164 -14.13 -58.20 20.54
CA ARG A 164 -13.85 -58.94 21.79
C ARG A 164 -14.81 -60.12 21.98
N ARG A 165 -16.09 -59.95 21.62
CA ARG A 165 -17.14 -60.97 21.77
C ARG A 165 -17.28 -61.89 20.54
N TRP A 166 -17.03 -61.38 19.34
CA TRP A 166 -17.14 -62.06 18.05
C TRP A 166 -15.90 -61.81 17.20
N ARG A 167 -14.79 -62.47 17.56
CA ARG A 167 -13.45 -62.23 16.99
C ARG A 167 -13.34 -62.36 15.46
N ARG A 168 -14.15 -63.23 14.85
CA ARG A 168 -14.15 -63.54 13.40
C ARG A 168 -15.20 -62.74 12.59
N CYS A 169 -15.65 -61.60 13.11
CA CYS A 169 -16.58 -60.72 12.40
C CYS A 169 -15.80 -59.77 11.45
N GLU A 170 -15.84 -60.05 10.14
CA GLU A 170 -15.15 -59.27 9.09
C GLU A 170 -15.60 -57.80 9.08
N LEU A 171 -16.91 -57.55 9.09
CA LEU A 171 -17.49 -56.20 9.08
C LEU A 171 -17.06 -55.36 10.29
N ALA A 172 -16.84 -55.97 11.45
CA ALA A 172 -16.38 -55.24 12.63
C ALA A 172 -14.89 -54.85 12.52
N TRP A 173 -14.05 -55.70 11.94
CA TRP A 173 -12.65 -55.35 11.65
C TRP A 173 -12.53 -54.29 10.55
N LEU A 174 -13.38 -54.35 9.52
CA LEU A 174 -13.47 -53.32 8.49
C LEU A 174 -13.93 -51.98 9.09
N GLY A 175 -14.93 -52.00 9.98
CA GLY A 175 -15.38 -50.82 10.72
C GLY A 175 -14.28 -50.20 11.58
N ILE A 176 -13.50 -51.02 12.31
CA ILE A 176 -12.31 -50.56 13.06
C ILE A 176 -11.31 -49.89 12.12
N ALA A 177 -11.07 -50.46 10.95
CA ALA A 177 -10.16 -49.86 9.97
C ALA A 177 -10.64 -48.49 9.50
N HIS A 178 -11.91 -48.34 9.13
CA HIS A 178 -12.48 -47.04 8.74
C HIS A 178 -12.41 -46.01 9.88
N CYS A 179 -12.70 -46.40 11.13
CA CYS A 179 -12.52 -45.51 12.28
C CYS A 179 -11.06 -45.04 12.43
N TYR A 180 -10.06 -45.90 12.21
CA TYR A 180 -8.66 -45.50 12.28
C TYR A 180 -8.23 -44.64 11.07
N LEU A 181 -8.82 -44.85 9.90
CA LEU A 181 -8.60 -43.99 8.72
C LEU A 181 -9.09 -42.57 8.96
N GLU A 182 -10.31 -42.41 9.48
CA GLU A 182 -10.86 -41.09 9.85
C GLU A 182 -10.02 -40.38 10.92
N LYS A 183 -9.39 -41.14 11.83
CA LYS A 183 -8.48 -40.60 12.86
C LYS A 183 -7.04 -40.36 12.35
N GLY A 184 -6.73 -40.71 11.10
CA GLY A 184 -5.40 -40.56 10.51
C GLY A 184 -4.36 -41.61 10.91
N ASP A 185 -4.71 -42.67 11.65
CA ASP A 185 -3.78 -43.74 12.06
C ASP A 185 -3.72 -44.86 11.01
N GLN A 186 -2.99 -44.59 9.92
CA GLN A 186 -2.88 -45.49 8.77
C GLN A 186 -2.29 -46.87 9.12
N ARG A 187 -1.39 -46.95 10.10
CA ARG A 187 -0.77 -48.23 10.50
C ARG A 187 -1.77 -49.16 11.15
N LYS A 188 -2.55 -48.66 12.12
CA LYS A 188 -3.59 -49.47 12.77
C LYS A 188 -4.72 -49.82 11.82
N ALA A 189 -5.06 -48.90 10.91
CA ALA A 189 -6.01 -49.18 9.83
C ALA A 189 -5.54 -50.35 8.95
N GLN A 190 -4.30 -50.32 8.44
CA GLN A 190 -3.74 -51.41 7.65
C GLN A 190 -3.77 -52.76 8.39
N MET A 191 -3.40 -52.78 9.68
CA MET A 191 -3.47 -54.01 10.48
C MET A 191 -4.90 -54.58 10.60
N ALA A 192 -5.90 -53.71 10.76
CA ALA A 192 -7.30 -54.10 10.82
C ALA A 192 -7.84 -54.58 9.45
N LEU A 193 -7.40 -53.95 8.35
CA LEU A 193 -7.74 -54.38 6.98
C LEU A 193 -7.12 -55.75 6.65
N SER A 194 -5.85 -55.98 7.01
CA SER A 194 -5.21 -57.29 6.82
C SER A 194 -5.93 -58.40 7.57
N LYS A 195 -6.39 -58.14 8.80
CA LYS A 195 -7.23 -59.08 9.57
C LYS A 195 -8.58 -59.32 8.91
N THR A 196 -9.19 -58.29 8.31
CA THR A 196 -10.43 -58.43 7.56
C THR A 196 -10.25 -59.39 6.39
N ILE A 197 -9.16 -59.25 5.62
CA ILE A 197 -8.81 -60.13 4.50
C ILE A 197 -8.52 -61.56 4.98
N GLU A 198 -7.77 -61.71 6.06
CA GLU A 198 -7.44 -63.02 6.64
C GLU A 198 -8.69 -63.80 7.02
N PHE A 199 -9.63 -63.17 7.74
CA PHE A 199 -10.87 -63.83 8.16
C PHE A 199 -11.84 -64.06 7.00
N ALA A 200 -11.88 -63.16 6.03
CA ALA A 200 -12.67 -63.32 4.82
C ALA A 200 -12.21 -64.53 3.98
N LYS A 201 -10.90 -64.72 3.80
CA LYS A 201 -10.35 -65.85 3.03
C LYS A 201 -10.59 -67.21 3.70
N GLN A 202 -10.76 -67.25 5.02
CA GLN A 202 -11.04 -68.48 5.76
C GLN A 202 -12.48 -68.98 5.61
N LYS A 203 -13.43 -68.16 5.12
CA LYS A 203 -14.82 -68.54 4.90
C LYS A 203 -15.13 -68.69 3.41
N SER A 204 -15.52 -69.88 2.98
CA SER A 204 -15.96 -70.16 1.60
C SER A 204 -17.42 -69.74 1.39
N THR A 205 -17.71 -68.45 1.52
CA THR A 205 -19.06 -67.89 1.26
C THR A 205 -18.94 -66.66 0.35
N GLY A 206 -19.88 -66.49 -0.59
CA GLY A 206 -19.86 -65.38 -1.55
C GLY A 206 -19.80 -63.99 -0.88
N VAL A 207 -20.40 -63.82 0.30
CA VAL A 207 -20.39 -62.55 1.06
C VAL A 207 -19.00 -62.17 1.59
N SER A 208 -18.14 -63.15 1.93
CA SER A 208 -16.78 -62.88 2.40
C SER A 208 -15.87 -62.32 1.30
N SER A 209 -16.21 -62.52 0.01
CA SER A 209 -15.49 -61.90 -1.10
C SER A 209 -15.62 -60.37 -1.13
N VAL A 210 -16.77 -59.82 -0.69
CA VAL A 210 -17.07 -58.38 -0.71
C VAL A 210 -16.22 -57.62 0.32
N PHE A 211 -16.07 -58.17 1.54
CA PHE A 211 -15.24 -57.55 2.58
C PHE A 211 -13.75 -57.63 2.26
N CYS A 212 -13.31 -58.72 1.62
CA CYS A 212 -11.94 -58.83 1.11
C CYS A 212 -11.67 -57.75 0.05
N TYR A 213 -12.60 -57.59 -0.90
CA TYR A 213 -12.52 -56.57 -1.95
C TYR A 213 -12.41 -55.15 -1.38
N GLU A 214 -13.35 -54.74 -0.52
CA GLU A 214 -13.33 -53.39 0.09
C GLU A 214 -12.06 -53.16 0.92
N ALA A 215 -11.56 -54.19 1.63
CA ALA A 215 -10.32 -54.07 2.37
C ALA A 215 -9.08 -53.92 1.46
N GLN A 216 -9.03 -54.63 0.33
CA GLN A 216 -7.94 -54.51 -0.64
C GLN A 216 -7.94 -53.15 -1.34
N VAL A 217 -9.12 -52.62 -1.71
CA VAL A 217 -9.25 -51.24 -2.23
C VAL A 217 -8.77 -50.23 -1.20
N ALA A 218 -9.20 -50.34 0.07
CA ALA A 218 -8.74 -49.45 1.13
C ALA A 218 -7.21 -49.51 1.34
N ILE A 219 -6.60 -50.69 1.32
CA ILE A 219 -5.13 -50.84 1.40
C ILE A 219 -4.44 -50.14 0.23
N ALA A 220 -4.96 -50.29 -0.99
CA ALA A 220 -4.39 -49.61 -2.16
C ALA A 220 -4.45 -48.08 -2.01
N TYR A 221 -5.55 -47.52 -1.52
CA TYR A 221 -5.68 -46.09 -1.26
C TYR A 221 -4.77 -45.58 -0.14
N ILE A 222 -4.56 -46.36 0.92
CA ILE A 222 -3.55 -46.03 1.94
C ILE A 222 -2.15 -46.00 1.31
N ALA A 223 -1.83 -46.97 0.45
CA ALA A 223 -0.54 -47.02 -0.24
C ALA A 223 -0.34 -45.81 -1.18
N PHE A 224 -1.39 -45.36 -1.89
CA PHE A 224 -1.35 -44.11 -2.65
C PHE A 224 -1.14 -42.87 -1.76
N GLY A 225 -1.78 -42.84 -0.59
CA GLY A 225 -1.66 -41.74 0.37
C GLY A 225 -0.27 -41.56 0.99
N GLN A 226 0.64 -42.54 0.84
CA GLN A 226 2.03 -42.42 1.30
C GLN A 226 2.88 -41.49 0.42
N GLY A 227 2.47 -41.24 -0.82
CA GLY A 227 3.19 -40.37 -1.76
C GLY A 227 4.56 -40.88 -2.21
N THR A 228 4.91 -42.14 -1.91
CA THR A 228 6.16 -42.78 -2.33
C THR A 228 5.97 -43.59 -3.62
N LYS A 229 7.06 -43.78 -4.37
CA LYS A 229 7.03 -44.56 -5.61
C LYS A 229 6.65 -46.02 -5.34
N GLU A 230 7.21 -46.60 -4.27
CA GLU A 230 6.93 -47.96 -3.84
C GLU A 230 5.47 -48.13 -3.41
N GLY A 231 4.89 -47.12 -2.73
CA GLY A 231 3.48 -47.10 -2.36
C GLY A 231 2.55 -47.08 -3.56
N VAL A 232 2.87 -46.28 -4.59
CA VAL A 232 2.10 -46.24 -5.85
C VAL A 232 2.17 -47.57 -6.59
N GLU A 233 3.35 -48.19 -6.68
CA GLU A 233 3.52 -49.49 -7.34
C GLU A 233 2.77 -50.62 -6.60
N ALA A 234 2.82 -50.63 -5.26
CA ALA A 234 2.10 -51.59 -4.43
C ALA A 234 0.58 -51.40 -4.49
N GLY A 235 0.09 -50.15 -4.49
CA GLY A 235 -1.34 -49.87 -4.68
C GLY A 235 -1.84 -50.30 -6.05
N LEU A 236 -1.06 -50.04 -7.10
CA LEU A 236 -1.41 -50.43 -8.48
C LEU A 236 -1.38 -51.93 -8.72
N SER A 237 -0.48 -52.68 -8.06
CA SER A 237 -0.45 -54.14 -8.20
C SER A 237 -1.73 -54.77 -7.66
N ILE A 238 -2.18 -54.31 -6.48
CA ILE A 238 -3.44 -54.72 -5.86
C ILE A 238 -4.62 -54.39 -6.77
N LEU A 239 -4.72 -53.15 -7.28
CA LEU A 239 -5.82 -52.75 -8.16
C LEU A 239 -5.84 -53.52 -9.50
N LYS A 240 -4.67 -53.88 -10.05
CA LYS A 240 -4.58 -54.69 -11.27
C LYS A 240 -5.04 -56.14 -11.04
N GLU A 241 -4.71 -56.73 -9.90
CA GLU A 241 -5.25 -58.04 -9.50
C GLU A 241 -6.77 -57.97 -9.37
N LEU A 242 -7.29 -56.99 -8.62
CA LEU A 242 -8.73 -56.79 -8.45
C LEU A 242 -9.47 -56.60 -9.78
N TYR A 243 -8.89 -55.87 -10.74
CA TYR A 243 -9.50 -55.66 -12.05
C TYR A 243 -9.47 -56.91 -12.95
N ARG A 244 -8.48 -57.81 -12.78
CA ARG A 244 -8.34 -59.07 -13.52
C ARG A 244 -9.25 -60.16 -12.99
N ASP A 245 -9.48 -60.18 -11.69
CA ASP A 245 -10.46 -61.05 -11.05
C ASP A 245 -11.85 -60.61 -11.52
N ASN A 246 -12.33 -61.23 -12.62
CA ASN A 246 -13.54 -60.92 -13.42
C ASN A 246 -14.89 -60.99 -12.66
N THR A 247 -14.92 -60.65 -11.38
CA THR A 247 -16.15 -60.32 -10.68
C THR A 247 -16.72 -59.05 -11.33
N ASN A 248 -17.96 -59.12 -11.84
CA ASN A 248 -18.61 -58.04 -12.59
C ASN A 248 -18.65 -56.69 -11.84
N ASP A 249 -18.44 -56.69 -10.52
CA ASP A 249 -18.46 -55.48 -9.69
C ASP A 249 -17.13 -54.69 -9.73
N ALA A 250 -15.96 -55.33 -9.91
CA ALA A 250 -14.66 -54.64 -9.89
C ALA A 250 -14.35 -53.88 -11.19
N GLN A 251 -14.77 -54.42 -12.34
CA GLN A 251 -14.61 -53.77 -13.66
C GLN A 251 -15.52 -52.55 -13.82
N ASN A 252 -16.57 -52.46 -13.00
CA ASN A 252 -17.50 -51.34 -12.98
C ASN A 252 -17.36 -50.48 -11.70
N ASP A 253 -16.26 -50.62 -10.94
CA ASP A 253 -15.96 -49.77 -9.78
C ASP A 253 -15.11 -48.55 -10.20
N PRO A 254 -15.67 -47.32 -10.15
CA PRO A 254 -14.96 -46.11 -10.53
C PRO A 254 -13.71 -45.85 -9.71
N ARG A 255 -13.66 -46.28 -8.44
CA ARG A 255 -12.50 -46.08 -7.55
C ARG A 255 -11.26 -46.78 -8.11
N VAL A 256 -11.44 -47.99 -8.63
CA VAL A 256 -10.38 -48.81 -9.24
C VAL A 256 -10.03 -48.27 -10.62
N VAL A 257 -11.05 -48.07 -11.46
CA VAL A 257 -10.89 -47.64 -12.85
C VAL A 257 -10.23 -46.26 -12.95
N ASN A 258 -10.59 -45.29 -12.12
CA ASN A 258 -10.01 -43.94 -12.13
C ASN A 258 -8.52 -43.96 -11.84
N ARG A 259 -8.06 -44.73 -10.84
CA ARG A 259 -6.64 -44.82 -10.47
C ARG A 259 -5.81 -45.52 -11.54
N LEU A 260 -6.37 -46.57 -12.16
CA LEU A 260 -5.73 -47.24 -13.29
C LEU A 260 -5.66 -46.32 -14.54
N ALA A 261 -6.72 -45.56 -14.81
CA ALA A 261 -6.75 -44.60 -15.90
C ALA A 261 -5.75 -43.45 -15.69
N ASP A 262 -5.63 -42.93 -14.46
CA ASP A 262 -4.68 -41.89 -14.09
C ASP A 262 -3.22 -42.38 -14.28
N TYR A 263 -2.92 -43.60 -13.87
CA TYR A 263 -1.61 -44.22 -14.14
C TYR A 263 -1.31 -44.34 -15.64
N LEU A 264 -2.29 -44.78 -16.44
CA LEU A 264 -2.14 -44.87 -17.91
C LEU A 264 -1.97 -43.48 -18.55
N PHE A 265 -2.64 -42.46 -18.01
CA PHE A 265 -2.50 -41.07 -18.44
C PHE A 265 -1.06 -40.58 -18.27
N TYR A 266 -0.44 -40.78 -17.10
CA TYR A 266 0.96 -40.40 -16.86
C TYR A 266 1.96 -41.18 -17.73
N ARG A 267 1.64 -42.43 -18.09
CA ARG A 267 2.41 -43.21 -19.09
C ARG A 267 2.19 -42.77 -20.54
N LYS A 268 1.36 -41.76 -20.78
CA LYS A 268 0.95 -41.27 -22.11
C LYS A 268 0.21 -42.33 -22.95
N GLU A 269 -0.39 -43.33 -22.32
CA GLU A 269 -1.18 -44.38 -22.98
C GLU A 269 -2.67 -43.97 -23.08
N TYR A 270 -2.94 -42.80 -23.68
CA TYR A 270 -4.24 -42.13 -23.63
C TYR A 270 -5.40 -42.97 -24.20
N LYS A 271 -5.19 -43.68 -25.31
CA LYS A 271 -6.23 -44.53 -25.93
C LYS A 271 -6.68 -45.65 -24.99
N ARG A 272 -5.75 -46.26 -24.25
CA ARG A 272 -6.06 -47.32 -23.29
C ARG A 272 -6.80 -46.77 -22.08
N ALA A 273 -6.37 -45.61 -21.56
CA ALA A 273 -7.06 -44.91 -20.48
C ALA A 273 -8.51 -44.55 -20.85
N SER A 274 -8.72 -44.00 -22.06
CA SER A 274 -10.05 -43.68 -22.58
C SER A 274 -10.92 -44.93 -22.72
N SER A 275 -10.40 -46.00 -23.31
CA SER A 275 -11.13 -47.27 -23.45
C SER A 275 -11.51 -47.91 -22.12
N LEU A 276 -10.73 -47.68 -21.07
CA LEU A 276 -10.99 -48.18 -19.73
C LEU A 276 -12.14 -47.40 -19.08
N LEU A 277 -12.11 -46.07 -19.17
CA LEU A 277 -13.15 -45.21 -18.60
C LEU A 277 -14.49 -45.32 -19.36
N CYS A 278 -14.48 -45.49 -20.69
CA CYS A 278 -15.71 -45.66 -21.47
C CYS A 278 -16.45 -46.97 -21.19
N LYS A 279 -15.78 -47.98 -20.62
CA LYS A 279 -16.42 -49.24 -20.19
C LYS A 279 -17.15 -49.11 -18.87
N LEU A 280 -16.91 -48.04 -18.13
CA LEU A 280 -17.54 -47.78 -16.84
C LEU A 280 -18.98 -47.30 -17.04
N ASN A 281 -19.93 -47.94 -16.37
CA ASN A 281 -21.32 -47.51 -16.39
C ASN A 281 -21.56 -46.41 -15.35
N LEU A 282 -21.22 -45.16 -15.73
CA LEU A 282 -21.31 -43.99 -14.87
C LEU A 282 -22.73 -43.72 -14.31
N MET A 283 -23.77 -44.23 -14.95
CA MET A 283 -25.16 -44.09 -14.49
C MET A 283 -25.48 -44.99 -13.28
N GLN A 284 -24.73 -46.08 -13.10
CA GLN A 284 -24.88 -47.02 -11.98
C GLN A 284 -23.90 -46.76 -10.83
N THR A 285 -23.01 -45.78 -10.98
CA THR A 285 -22.04 -45.40 -9.96
C THR A 285 -22.73 -44.84 -8.71
N LYS A 286 -22.45 -45.44 -7.55
CA LYS A 286 -23.03 -45.06 -6.25
C LYS A 286 -22.37 -43.85 -5.57
N PHE A 287 -21.16 -43.49 -6.00
CA PHE A 287 -20.32 -42.50 -5.32
C PHE A 287 -20.20 -41.23 -6.19
N PRO A 288 -20.86 -40.11 -5.84
CA PRO A 288 -20.79 -38.86 -6.60
C PRO A 288 -19.36 -38.37 -6.80
N HIS A 289 -18.53 -38.45 -5.74
CA HIS A 289 -17.11 -38.09 -5.81
C HIS A 289 -16.35 -38.93 -6.84
N ALA A 290 -16.47 -40.25 -6.80
CA ALA A 290 -15.77 -41.13 -7.73
C ALA A 290 -16.29 -40.98 -9.17
N LYS A 291 -17.58 -40.66 -9.35
CA LYS A 291 -18.18 -40.31 -10.64
C LYS A 291 -17.60 -39.00 -11.18
N GLY A 292 -17.49 -37.96 -10.33
CA GLY A 292 -16.87 -36.69 -10.66
C GLY A 292 -15.40 -36.86 -11.07
N GLU A 293 -14.63 -37.67 -10.32
CA GLU A 293 -13.26 -38.03 -10.69
C GLU A 293 -13.18 -38.74 -12.06
N SER A 294 -14.10 -39.65 -12.37
CA SER A 294 -14.13 -40.33 -13.68
C SER A 294 -14.35 -39.34 -14.82
N LEU A 295 -15.32 -38.43 -14.66
CA LEU A 295 -15.62 -37.37 -15.62
C LEU A 295 -14.43 -36.41 -15.79
N PHE A 296 -13.76 -36.05 -14.70
CA PHE A 296 -12.53 -35.26 -14.75
C PHE A 296 -11.41 -35.96 -15.54
N GLN A 297 -11.23 -37.27 -15.38
CA GLN A 297 -10.23 -38.02 -16.14
C GLN A 297 -10.58 -38.12 -17.63
N LEU A 298 -11.86 -38.31 -17.96
CA LEU A 298 -12.35 -38.22 -19.35
C LEU A 298 -12.10 -36.83 -19.94
N ALA A 299 -12.36 -35.77 -19.18
CA ALA A 299 -12.09 -34.40 -19.60
C ALA A 299 -10.61 -34.15 -19.91
N ARG A 300 -9.69 -34.65 -19.06
CA ARG A 300 -8.24 -34.56 -19.31
C ARG A 300 -7.82 -35.29 -20.59
N LEU A 301 -8.41 -36.46 -20.86
CA LEU A 301 -8.12 -37.22 -22.07
C LEU A 301 -8.60 -36.49 -23.33
N ALA A 302 -9.82 -35.92 -23.29
CA ALA A 302 -10.36 -35.08 -24.36
C ALA A 302 -9.55 -33.79 -24.56
N HIS A 303 -9.06 -33.18 -23.48
CA HIS A 303 -8.21 -32.00 -23.54
C HIS A 303 -6.89 -32.32 -24.28
N VAL A 304 -6.23 -33.44 -23.93
CA VAL A 304 -4.98 -33.86 -24.59
C VAL A 304 -5.19 -34.29 -26.04
N SER A 305 -6.36 -34.84 -26.40
CA SER A 305 -6.70 -35.15 -27.80
C SER A 305 -7.03 -33.93 -28.66
N GLY A 306 -7.21 -32.75 -28.04
CA GLY A 306 -7.58 -31.50 -28.71
C GLY A 306 -9.09 -31.31 -28.88
N GLU A 307 -9.92 -32.20 -28.33
CA GLU A 307 -11.38 -32.12 -28.36
C GLU A 307 -11.90 -31.19 -27.26
N LEU A 308 -11.61 -29.89 -27.40
CA LEU A 308 -11.83 -28.88 -26.35
C LEU A 308 -13.31 -28.74 -25.92
N ALA A 309 -14.26 -28.90 -26.85
CA ALA A 309 -15.69 -28.80 -26.53
C ALA A 309 -16.19 -29.97 -25.67
N GLU A 310 -15.69 -31.17 -25.94
CA GLU A 310 -16.01 -32.35 -25.11
C GLU A 310 -15.33 -32.26 -23.75
N ALA A 311 -14.08 -31.79 -23.71
CA ALA A 311 -13.35 -31.56 -22.46
C ALA A 311 -14.10 -30.60 -21.53
N GLU A 312 -14.61 -29.49 -22.07
CA GLU A 312 -15.43 -28.52 -21.32
C GLU A 312 -16.72 -29.14 -20.77
N ASN A 313 -17.45 -29.91 -21.58
CA ASN A 313 -18.66 -30.61 -21.14
C ASN A 313 -18.34 -31.60 -20.01
N PHE A 314 -17.25 -32.35 -20.10
CA PHE A 314 -16.86 -33.28 -19.05
C PHE A 314 -16.37 -32.56 -17.78
N TYR A 315 -15.62 -31.45 -17.89
CA TYR A 315 -15.22 -30.65 -16.73
C TYR A 315 -16.43 -30.04 -16.01
N THR A 316 -17.39 -29.49 -16.75
CA THR A 316 -18.61 -28.91 -16.18
C THR A 316 -19.48 -29.98 -15.51
N GLN A 317 -19.66 -31.14 -16.14
CA GLN A 317 -20.36 -32.28 -15.53
C GLN A 317 -19.65 -32.80 -14.28
N ALA A 318 -18.32 -32.89 -14.28
CA ALA A 318 -17.56 -33.28 -13.10
C ALA A 318 -17.81 -32.34 -11.91
N LEU A 319 -17.87 -31.02 -12.16
CA LEU A 319 -18.15 -30.01 -11.14
C LEU A 319 -19.62 -29.96 -10.69
N LEU A 320 -20.57 -30.48 -11.49
CA LEU A 320 -21.96 -30.63 -11.09
C LEU A 320 -22.14 -31.81 -10.13
N GLU A 321 -21.43 -32.91 -10.36
CA GLU A 321 -21.45 -34.09 -9.48
C GLU A 321 -20.67 -33.85 -8.17
N ASP A 322 -19.55 -33.12 -8.26
CA ASP A 322 -18.74 -32.76 -7.10
C ASP A 322 -18.16 -31.34 -7.20
N SER A 323 -18.92 -30.38 -6.66
CA SER A 323 -18.58 -28.97 -6.76
C SER A 323 -17.37 -28.56 -5.93
N ASN A 324 -17.09 -29.25 -4.82
CA ASN A 324 -16.17 -28.77 -3.78
C ASN A 324 -14.87 -29.56 -3.68
N SER A 325 -14.81 -30.80 -4.14
CA SER A 325 -13.60 -31.63 -3.98
C SER A 325 -12.64 -31.60 -5.18
N LEU A 326 -13.04 -31.01 -6.32
CA LEU A 326 -12.28 -31.03 -7.58
C LEU A 326 -11.77 -29.63 -8.03
N PRO A 327 -10.92 -28.94 -7.26
CA PRO A 327 -10.36 -27.65 -7.66
C PRO A 327 -9.51 -27.74 -8.94
N GLN A 328 -8.87 -28.89 -9.20
CA GLN A 328 -8.08 -29.12 -10.42
C GLN A 328 -8.95 -29.13 -11.69
N ALA A 329 -10.18 -29.63 -11.62
CA ALA A 329 -11.14 -29.58 -12.75
C ALA A 329 -11.50 -28.14 -13.08
N ARG A 330 -11.68 -27.30 -12.05
CA ARG A 330 -12.01 -25.89 -12.21
C ARG A 330 -10.83 -25.06 -12.72
N LEU A 331 -9.60 -25.36 -12.30
CA LEU A 331 -8.38 -24.79 -12.88
C LEU A 331 -8.25 -25.12 -14.38
N ALA A 332 -8.44 -26.39 -14.74
CA ALA A 332 -8.38 -26.80 -16.14
C ALA A 332 -9.45 -26.11 -17.01
N LEU A 333 -10.65 -25.93 -16.47
CA LEU A 333 -11.71 -25.18 -17.13
C LEU A 333 -11.36 -23.68 -17.29
N ALA A 334 -10.74 -23.07 -16.28
CA ALA A 334 -10.24 -21.69 -16.39
C ALA A 334 -9.20 -21.55 -17.50
N ASN A 335 -8.25 -22.48 -17.60
CA ASN A 335 -7.24 -22.49 -18.67
C ASN A 335 -7.87 -22.67 -20.06
N LEU A 336 -8.95 -23.45 -20.16
CA LEU A 336 -9.71 -23.59 -21.40
C LEU A 336 -10.43 -22.29 -21.79
N TYR A 337 -11.05 -21.60 -20.83
CA TYR A 337 -11.64 -20.27 -21.07
C TYR A 337 -10.59 -19.23 -21.48
N LEU A 338 -9.41 -19.26 -20.87
CA LEU A 338 -8.28 -18.41 -21.26
C LEU A 338 -7.85 -18.64 -22.71
N SER A 339 -7.80 -19.90 -23.16
CA SER A 339 -7.46 -20.21 -24.55
C SER A 339 -8.46 -19.66 -25.57
N ARG A 340 -9.69 -19.35 -25.13
CA ARG A 340 -10.76 -18.74 -25.93
C ARG A 340 -10.91 -17.23 -25.68
N GLU A 341 -10.01 -16.63 -24.91
CA GLU A 341 -10.09 -15.23 -24.46
C GLU A 341 -11.35 -14.88 -23.64
N ASP A 342 -12.04 -15.87 -23.06
CA ASP A 342 -13.12 -15.64 -22.10
C ASP A 342 -12.53 -15.42 -20.70
N PHE A 343 -11.98 -14.22 -20.51
CA PHE A 343 -11.31 -13.82 -19.26
C PHE A 343 -12.27 -13.78 -18.07
N GLN A 344 -13.57 -13.53 -18.30
CA GLN A 344 -14.55 -13.40 -17.23
C GLN A 344 -14.90 -14.77 -16.64
N ALA A 345 -15.25 -15.74 -17.50
CA ALA A 345 -15.52 -17.10 -17.05
C ALA A 345 -14.28 -17.73 -16.39
N ALA A 346 -13.08 -17.44 -16.93
CA ALA A 346 -11.82 -17.85 -16.33
C ALA A 346 -11.62 -17.26 -14.92
N ALA A 347 -11.81 -15.95 -14.73
CA ALA A 347 -11.67 -15.29 -13.43
C ALA A 347 -12.64 -15.88 -12.38
N ASP A 348 -13.91 -16.09 -12.75
CA ASP A 348 -14.92 -16.67 -11.86
C ASP A 348 -14.55 -18.10 -11.42
N CYS A 349 -13.97 -18.89 -12.33
CA CYS A 349 -13.46 -20.21 -12.02
C CYS A 349 -12.28 -20.15 -11.03
N LEU A 350 -11.32 -19.24 -11.25
CA LEU A 350 -10.14 -19.09 -10.40
C LEU A 350 -10.47 -18.58 -9.00
N GLU A 351 -11.39 -17.62 -8.87
CA GLU A 351 -11.84 -17.12 -7.56
C GLU A 351 -12.44 -18.25 -6.73
N ARG A 352 -13.30 -19.10 -7.34
CA ARG A 352 -13.83 -20.29 -6.68
C ARG A 352 -12.73 -21.28 -6.28
N VAL A 353 -11.68 -21.44 -7.08
CA VAL A 353 -10.52 -22.27 -6.68
C VAL A 353 -9.84 -21.69 -5.45
N LEU A 354 -9.64 -20.36 -5.39
CA LEU A 354 -9.00 -19.70 -4.25
C LEU A 354 -9.85 -19.76 -2.97
N THR A 355 -11.18 -19.82 -3.07
CA THR A 355 -12.04 -20.09 -1.90
C THR A 355 -11.81 -21.49 -1.32
N GLN A 356 -11.46 -22.47 -2.16
CA GLN A 356 -11.24 -23.87 -1.76
C GLN A 356 -9.79 -24.14 -1.36
N ARG A 357 -8.83 -23.52 -2.06
CA ARG A 357 -7.39 -23.65 -1.85
C ARG A 357 -6.72 -22.28 -1.94
N GLN A 358 -6.67 -21.59 -0.80
CA GLN A 358 -6.06 -20.25 -0.71
C GLN A 358 -4.58 -20.22 -1.08
N GLU A 359 -3.86 -21.35 -0.95
CA GLU A 359 -2.42 -21.46 -1.23
C GLU A 359 -2.10 -21.78 -2.70
N CYS A 360 -3.09 -21.92 -3.57
CA CYS A 360 -2.85 -22.29 -4.97
C CYS A 360 -2.17 -21.15 -5.76
N LEU A 361 -0.84 -21.19 -5.84
CA LEU A 361 -0.03 -20.17 -6.51
C LEU A 361 -0.36 -20.01 -8.01
N GLU A 362 -0.64 -21.12 -8.72
CA GLU A 362 -1.05 -21.09 -10.12
C GLU A 362 -2.36 -20.31 -10.33
N ALA A 363 -3.35 -20.52 -9.44
CA ALA A 363 -4.60 -19.79 -9.48
C ALA A 363 -4.39 -18.29 -9.22
N LYS A 364 -3.55 -17.94 -8.23
CA LYS A 364 -3.20 -16.54 -7.92
C LYS A 364 -2.49 -15.86 -9.08
N ALA A 365 -1.50 -16.52 -9.68
CA ALA A 365 -0.72 -15.99 -10.79
C ALA A 365 -1.63 -15.71 -11.99
N THR A 366 -2.42 -16.71 -12.38
CA THR A 366 -3.31 -16.63 -13.53
C THR A 366 -4.40 -15.57 -13.33
N LEU A 367 -5.00 -15.51 -12.14
CA LEU A 367 -6.00 -14.50 -11.81
C LEU A 367 -5.39 -13.09 -11.80
N GLY A 368 -4.20 -12.92 -11.24
CA GLY A 368 -3.48 -11.64 -11.26
C GLY A 368 -3.18 -11.16 -12.67
N ILE A 369 -2.78 -12.07 -13.57
CA ILE A 369 -2.58 -11.76 -14.99
C ILE A 369 -3.91 -11.35 -15.65
N ILE A 370 -5.00 -12.09 -15.42
CA ILE A 370 -6.34 -11.74 -15.96
C ILE A 370 -6.79 -10.36 -15.49
N LEU A 371 -6.65 -10.06 -14.19
CA LEU A 371 -7.00 -8.75 -13.64
C LEU A 371 -6.16 -7.64 -14.28
N THR A 372 -4.87 -7.90 -14.54
CA THR A 372 -3.99 -6.99 -15.29
C THR A 372 -4.48 -6.80 -16.72
N LEU A 373 -4.89 -7.87 -17.41
CA LEU A 373 -5.44 -7.80 -18.76
C LEU A 373 -6.75 -7.01 -18.82
N PHE A 374 -7.62 -7.12 -17.81
CA PHE A 374 -8.81 -6.29 -17.70
C PHE A 374 -8.46 -4.80 -17.58
N GLU A 375 -7.37 -4.45 -16.88
CA GLU A 375 -6.87 -3.09 -16.86
C GLU A 375 -6.31 -2.64 -18.21
N MET A 376 -5.58 -3.49 -18.91
CA MET A 376 -4.95 -3.17 -20.19
C MET A 376 -5.98 -3.01 -21.32
N LYS A 377 -6.93 -3.95 -21.42
CA LYS A 377 -7.98 -3.98 -22.46
C LYS A 377 -9.19 -3.10 -22.12
N ASN A 378 -9.19 -2.41 -20.96
CA ASN A 378 -10.30 -1.59 -20.44
C ASN A 378 -11.66 -2.31 -20.53
N VAL A 379 -11.67 -3.61 -20.23
CA VAL A 379 -12.88 -4.43 -20.36
C VAL A 379 -13.83 -4.12 -19.21
N ALA A 380 -14.92 -3.43 -19.52
CA ALA A 380 -16.02 -3.17 -18.60
C ALA A 380 -16.88 -4.44 -18.42
N THR A 381 -16.32 -5.50 -17.87
CA THR A 381 -17.09 -6.66 -17.42
C THR A 381 -17.29 -6.57 -15.92
N LEU A 382 -18.49 -6.86 -15.44
CA LEU A 382 -18.85 -6.91 -14.02
C LEU A 382 -18.29 -8.20 -13.43
N ILE A 383 -17.41 -8.10 -12.43
CA ILE A 383 -17.08 -9.23 -11.55
C ILE A 383 -18.04 -9.13 -10.35
N GLY A 384 -18.51 -10.28 -9.86
CA GLY A 384 -19.55 -10.35 -8.82
C GLY A 384 -19.23 -9.51 -7.58
N GLN A 385 -20.25 -8.78 -7.09
CA GLN A 385 -20.27 -7.84 -5.95
C GLN A 385 -19.92 -6.36 -6.22
N GLU A 386 -19.77 -5.95 -7.48
CA GLU A 386 -19.28 -4.59 -7.83
C GLU A 386 -20.37 -3.54 -8.12
N GLY A 387 -21.66 -3.86 -7.96
CA GLY A 387 -22.79 -3.00 -8.33
C GLY A 387 -22.96 -1.68 -7.57
N LYS A 388 -22.03 -1.33 -6.66
CA LYS A 388 -22.01 -0.07 -5.90
C LYS A 388 -20.82 0.84 -6.21
N LEU A 389 -19.81 0.35 -6.93
CA LEU A 389 -18.57 1.07 -7.18
C LEU A 389 -18.66 1.84 -8.50
N THR A 390 -18.04 3.02 -8.55
CA THR A 390 -17.81 3.71 -9.81
C THR A 390 -16.83 2.90 -10.68
N LYS A 391 -16.85 3.09 -12.01
CA LYS A 391 -15.94 2.41 -12.94
C LYS A 391 -14.46 2.59 -12.57
N TYR A 392 -14.11 3.75 -12.03
CA TYR A 392 -12.77 4.04 -11.55
C TYR A 392 -12.40 3.26 -10.29
N GLU A 393 -13.26 3.27 -9.27
CA GLU A 393 -13.03 2.51 -8.03
C GLU A 393 -12.92 1.02 -8.30
N LEU A 394 -13.69 0.54 -9.29
CA LEU A 394 -13.61 -0.81 -9.78
C LEU A 394 -12.22 -1.13 -10.38
N ARG A 395 -11.74 -0.31 -11.31
CA ARG A 395 -10.41 -0.45 -11.91
C ARG A 395 -9.34 -0.47 -10.83
N ARG A 396 -9.39 0.48 -9.91
CA ARG A 396 -8.46 0.58 -8.78
C ARG A 396 -8.48 -0.68 -7.89
N SER A 397 -9.65 -1.18 -7.54
CA SER A 397 -9.79 -2.38 -6.72
C SER A 397 -9.17 -3.60 -7.41
N ARG A 398 -9.40 -3.77 -8.71
CA ARG A 398 -8.76 -4.81 -9.52
C ARG A 398 -7.25 -4.65 -9.57
N ARG A 399 -6.75 -3.42 -9.75
CA ARG A 399 -5.32 -3.10 -9.69
C ARG A 399 -4.68 -3.56 -8.39
N GLU A 400 -5.25 -3.13 -7.27
CA GLU A 400 -4.74 -3.42 -5.94
C GLU A 400 -4.77 -4.93 -5.65
N ARG A 401 -5.84 -5.60 -6.09
CA ARG A 401 -5.96 -7.06 -5.99
C ARG A 401 -4.93 -7.79 -6.85
N ALA A 402 -4.72 -7.35 -8.10
CA ALA A 402 -3.72 -7.94 -8.99
C ALA A 402 -2.29 -7.78 -8.42
N ILE A 403 -1.96 -6.59 -7.91
CA ILE A 403 -0.68 -6.32 -7.25
C ILE A 403 -0.49 -7.28 -6.05
N SER A 404 -1.50 -7.42 -5.18
CA SER A 404 -1.44 -8.31 -4.02
C SER A 404 -1.19 -9.77 -4.44
N LEU A 405 -1.99 -10.29 -5.37
CA LEU A 405 -1.87 -11.69 -5.82
C LEU A 405 -0.52 -11.98 -6.48
N LEU A 406 -0.07 -11.12 -7.40
CA LEU A 406 1.18 -11.32 -8.12
C LEU A 406 2.41 -11.14 -7.21
N THR A 407 2.35 -10.21 -6.25
CA THR A 407 3.43 -10.03 -5.25
C THR A 407 3.59 -11.28 -4.40
N GLU A 408 2.48 -11.84 -3.90
CA GLU A 408 2.52 -13.09 -3.12
C GLU A 408 3.12 -14.26 -3.92
N VAL A 409 2.81 -14.35 -5.22
CA VAL A 409 3.37 -15.39 -6.10
C VAL A 409 4.87 -15.19 -6.28
N VAL A 410 5.31 -13.97 -6.57
CA VAL A 410 6.73 -13.65 -6.78
C VAL A 410 7.54 -13.90 -5.51
N ASP A 411 7.01 -13.55 -4.34
CA ASP A 411 7.71 -13.73 -3.07
C ASP A 411 7.74 -15.21 -2.62
N ALA A 412 6.73 -16.01 -2.98
CA ALA A 412 6.65 -17.42 -2.62
C ALA A 412 7.42 -18.36 -3.57
N THR A 413 7.81 -17.90 -4.76
CA THR A 413 8.45 -18.73 -5.78
C THR A 413 9.91 -18.32 -6.01
N THR A 414 10.80 -19.31 -6.09
CA THR A 414 12.23 -19.07 -6.41
C THR A 414 12.44 -18.72 -7.88
N THR A 415 11.59 -19.25 -8.77
CA THR A 415 11.61 -18.98 -10.22
C THR A 415 10.18 -18.64 -10.70
N PRO A 416 9.72 -17.39 -10.51
CA PRO A 416 8.41 -16.95 -10.99
C PRO A 416 8.33 -16.97 -12.52
N ASP A 417 7.11 -17.09 -13.05
CA ASP A 417 6.87 -17.03 -14.49
C ASP A 417 7.18 -15.63 -15.05
N ILE A 418 7.75 -15.57 -16.26
CA ILE A 418 8.12 -14.32 -16.94
C ILE A 418 6.89 -13.41 -17.11
N SER A 419 5.72 -13.98 -17.43
CA SER A 419 4.47 -13.22 -17.60
C SER A 419 4.01 -12.56 -16.29
N THR A 420 4.22 -13.25 -15.16
CA THR A 420 3.89 -12.74 -13.82
C THR A 420 4.76 -11.54 -13.48
N LEU A 421 6.07 -11.61 -13.75
CA LEU A 421 7.02 -10.51 -13.54
C LEU A 421 6.67 -9.29 -14.40
N ILE A 422 6.39 -9.50 -15.69
CA ILE A 422 6.03 -8.42 -16.62
C ILE A 422 4.72 -7.75 -16.20
N CYS A 423 3.69 -8.53 -15.84
CA CYS A 423 2.40 -7.97 -15.39
C CYS A 423 2.56 -7.18 -14.09
N LEU A 424 3.32 -7.70 -13.13
CA LEU A 424 3.58 -6.97 -11.88
C LEU A 424 4.40 -5.69 -12.14
N ALA A 425 5.39 -5.74 -13.02
CA ALA A 425 6.16 -4.55 -13.41
C ALA A 425 5.25 -3.48 -14.03
N TYR A 426 4.35 -3.86 -14.94
CA TYR A 426 3.35 -2.95 -15.52
C TYR A 426 2.47 -2.29 -14.45
N LEU A 427 1.97 -3.06 -13.48
CA LEU A 427 1.15 -2.51 -12.39
C LEU A 427 1.92 -1.55 -11.46
N LEU A 428 3.24 -1.70 -11.38
CA LEU A 428 4.10 -0.92 -10.50
C LEU A 428 4.80 0.26 -11.20
N GLU A 429 4.74 0.36 -12.52
CA GLU A 429 5.52 1.35 -13.28
C GLU A 429 5.22 2.82 -12.93
N GLU A 430 4.00 3.12 -12.50
CA GLU A 430 3.60 4.48 -12.12
C GLU A 430 4.10 4.86 -10.72
N ASN A 431 3.94 3.96 -9.74
CA ASN A 431 4.11 4.25 -8.32
C ASN A 431 5.45 3.76 -7.74
N LYS A 432 6.05 2.73 -8.34
CA LYS A 432 7.29 2.08 -7.88
C LYS A 432 8.18 1.70 -9.07
N PRO A 433 8.65 2.68 -9.86
CA PRO A 433 9.38 2.43 -11.10
C PRO A 433 10.69 1.64 -10.89
N GLU A 434 11.37 1.80 -9.76
CA GLU A 434 12.59 1.05 -9.43
C GLU A 434 12.31 -0.45 -9.25
N ARG A 435 11.20 -0.78 -8.57
CA ARG A 435 10.78 -2.19 -8.40
C ARG A 435 10.33 -2.78 -9.73
N ALA A 436 9.60 -2.01 -10.54
CA ALA A 436 9.21 -2.42 -11.89
C ALA A 436 10.45 -2.72 -12.77
N CYS A 437 11.47 -1.87 -12.72
CA CYS A 437 12.77 -2.10 -13.38
C CYS A 437 13.39 -3.43 -12.95
N SER A 438 13.54 -3.66 -11.64
CA SER A 438 14.12 -4.90 -11.10
C SER A 438 13.37 -6.13 -11.58
N LEU A 439 12.04 -6.10 -11.59
CA LEU A 439 11.22 -7.22 -12.07
C LEU A 439 11.43 -7.49 -13.57
N LEU A 440 11.58 -6.45 -14.38
CA LEU A 440 11.88 -6.60 -15.80
C LEU A 440 13.31 -7.11 -16.05
N GLU A 441 14.29 -6.68 -15.26
CA GLU A 441 15.65 -7.22 -15.31
C GLU A 441 15.67 -8.71 -14.95
N ASP A 442 14.93 -9.11 -13.90
CA ASP A 442 14.73 -10.52 -13.52
C ASP A 442 14.10 -11.31 -14.68
N SER A 443 13.12 -10.73 -15.36
CA SER A 443 12.46 -11.35 -16.52
C SER A 443 13.43 -11.59 -17.69
N ILE A 444 14.37 -10.68 -17.95
CA ILE A 444 15.42 -10.86 -18.97
C ILE A 444 16.41 -11.94 -18.56
N ARG A 445 16.82 -11.98 -17.28
CA ARG A 445 17.73 -13.03 -16.79
C ARG A 445 17.10 -14.42 -16.95
N LEU A 446 15.84 -14.57 -16.55
CA LEU A 446 15.11 -15.83 -16.74
C LEU A 446 14.93 -16.18 -18.21
N PHE A 447 14.73 -15.19 -19.09
CA PHE A 447 14.65 -15.41 -20.53
C PHE A 447 15.96 -15.96 -21.09
N ASP A 448 17.12 -15.47 -20.62
CA ASP A 448 18.43 -15.94 -21.04
C ASP A 448 18.77 -17.35 -20.48
N ASP A 449 18.37 -17.63 -19.24
CA ASP A 449 18.62 -18.92 -18.57
C ASP A 449 17.72 -20.05 -19.11
N GLN A 450 16.48 -19.75 -19.54
CA GLN A 450 15.47 -20.73 -19.97
C GLN A 450 15.41 -20.93 -21.50
N ALA A 451 16.57 -20.97 -22.18
CA ALA A 451 16.72 -21.07 -23.64
C ALA A 451 16.03 -22.28 -24.34
N ASN A 452 15.44 -23.21 -23.59
CA ASN A 452 14.68 -24.36 -24.09
C ASN A 452 13.18 -24.12 -24.29
N ILE A 453 12.64 -22.97 -23.86
CA ILE A 453 11.24 -22.62 -24.14
C ILE A 453 11.14 -22.30 -25.64
N ILE A 454 10.16 -22.87 -26.33
CA ILE A 454 9.89 -22.63 -27.77
C ILE A 454 9.82 -21.12 -28.06
N ILE A 455 9.31 -20.31 -27.13
CA ILE A 455 9.26 -18.83 -27.18
C ILE A 455 10.66 -18.20 -27.24
N ALA A 456 11.65 -18.69 -26.47
CA ALA A 456 13.02 -18.16 -26.45
C ALA A 456 13.76 -18.42 -27.78
N ARG A 457 13.43 -19.51 -28.48
CA ARG A 457 13.93 -19.80 -29.83
C ARG A 457 13.17 -19.04 -30.93
N SER A 458 11.98 -18.51 -30.66
CA SER A 458 11.06 -17.99 -31.68
C SER A 458 10.95 -16.45 -31.73
N SER A 459 11.46 -15.68 -30.75
CA SER A 459 11.21 -14.23 -30.74
C SER A 459 12.25 -13.40 -29.98
N PRO A 460 13.46 -13.18 -30.53
CA PRO A 460 14.36 -12.14 -30.04
C PRO A 460 13.73 -10.72 -30.00
N SER A 461 12.59 -10.51 -30.68
CA SER A 461 11.77 -9.29 -30.56
C SER A 461 11.16 -9.06 -29.18
N VAL A 462 10.96 -10.10 -28.36
CA VAL A 462 10.42 -9.95 -26.99
C VAL A 462 11.48 -9.35 -26.07
N LYS A 463 12.72 -9.85 -26.14
CA LYS A 463 13.86 -9.32 -25.37
C LYS A 463 14.10 -7.84 -25.68
N ILE A 464 14.08 -7.47 -26.96
CA ILE A 464 14.25 -6.07 -27.41
C ILE A 464 13.14 -5.17 -26.83
N ARG A 465 11.88 -5.63 -26.80
CA ARG A 465 10.76 -4.89 -26.20
C ARG A 465 10.90 -4.71 -24.69
N LEU A 466 11.36 -5.75 -23.98
CA LEU A 466 11.66 -5.65 -22.54
C LEU A 466 12.78 -4.65 -22.26
N GLN A 467 13.87 -4.71 -23.04
CA GLN A 467 14.99 -3.75 -22.95
C GLN A 467 14.52 -2.31 -23.19
N ASN A 468 13.66 -2.10 -24.18
CA ASN A 468 13.06 -0.79 -24.43
C ASN A 468 12.25 -0.27 -23.24
N ASN A 469 11.43 -1.13 -22.61
CA ASN A 469 10.63 -0.75 -21.44
C ASN A 469 11.52 -0.43 -20.22
N ILE A 470 12.58 -1.22 -19.98
CA ILE A 470 13.56 -0.94 -18.92
C ILE A 470 14.23 0.43 -19.17
N ALA A 471 14.65 0.70 -20.40
CA ALA A 471 15.25 1.98 -20.74
C ALA A 471 14.29 3.16 -20.52
N SER A 472 13.01 2.99 -20.88
CA SER A 472 11.97 3.99 -20.60
C SER A 472 11.79 4.23 -19.09
N LEU A 473 11.81 3.19 -18.27
CA LEU A 473 11.76 3.32 -16.80
C LEU A 473 13.01 3.99 -16.24
N PHE A 474 14.20 3.63 -16.72
CA PHE A 474 15.44 4.32 -16.32
C PHE A 474 15.44 5.80 -16.69
N ALA A 475 14.91 6.15 -17.87
CA ALA A 475 14.72 7.54 -18.23
C ALA A 475 13.78 8.27 -17.24
N ARG A 476 12.69 7.63 -16.82
CA ARG A 476 11.76 8.19 -15.81
C ARG A 476 12.40 8.37 -14.43
N ILE A 477 13.28 7.46 -14.02
CA ILE A 477 14.03 7.53 -12.75
C ILE A 477 15.16 8.59 -12.82
N GLY A 478 15.60 8.97 -14.02
CA GLY A 478 16.71 9.90 -14.25
C GLY A 478 18.07 9.22 -14.49
N ARG A 479 18.11 7.90 -14.71
CA ARG A 479 19.31 7.11 -15.03
C ARG A 479 19.56 7.08 -16.55
N TYR A 480 19.78 8.25 -17.14
CA TYR A 480 19.86 8.42 -18.60
C TYR A 480 21.00 7.61 -19.26
N SER A 481 22.17 7.55 -18.62
CA SER A 481 23.34 6.84 -19.16
C SER A 481 23.13 5.32 -19.27
N GLU A 482 22.33 4.74 -18.37
CA GLU A 482 21.97 3.33 -18.40
C GLU A 482 20.88 3.05 -19.43
N ALA A 483 19.89 3.93 -19.53
CA ALA A 483 18.88 3.87 -20.58
C ALA A 483 19.52 3.91 -21.98
N GLU A 484 20.48 4.83 -22.20
CA GLU A 484 21.23 4.94 -23.46
C GLU A 484 22.00 3.66 -23.78
N LYS A 485 22.69 3.06 -22.80
CA LYS A 485 23.41 1.80 -22.98
C LYS A 485 22.46 0.67 -23.39
N ILE A 486 21.34 0.51 -22.67
CA ILE A 486 20.37 -0.55 -22.96
C ILE A 486 19.77 -0.37 -24.37
N LEU A 487 19.34 0.85 -24.72
CA LEU A 487 18.80 1.13 -26.06
C LEU A 487 19.83 0.88 -27.15
N SER A 488 21.09 1.26 -26.93
CA SER A 488 22.18 1.00 -27.87
C SER A 488 22.44 -0.49 -28.04
N THR A 489 22.39 -1.28 -26.95
CA THR A 489 22.52 -2.74 -27.03
C THR A 489 21.34 -3.37 -27.76
N ALA A 490 20.11 -2.94 -27.48
CA ALA A 490 18.90 -3.43 -28.13
C ALA A 490 18.90 -3.13 -29.64
N LEU A 491 19.36 -1.93 -30.03
CA LEU A 491 19.53 -1.54 -31.44
C LEU A 491 20.58 -2.40 -32.15
N ARG A 492 21.73 -2.66 -31.52
CA ARG A 492 22.77 -3.55 -32.08
C ARG A 492 22.23 -4.96 -32.26
N SER A 493 21.61 -5.52 -31.22
CA SER A 493 21.00 -6.85 -31.29
C SER A 493 19.93 -6.92 -32.39
N TYR A 494 19.14 -5.87 -32.58
CA TYR A 494 18.18 -5.79 -33.69
C TYR A 494 18.88 -5.82 -35.06
N ILE A 495 19.96 -5.06 -35.24
CA ILE A 495 20.73 -5.03 -36.49
C ILE A 495 21.36 -6.40 -36.77
N ASP A 496 22.00 -7.02 -35.77
CA ASP A 496 22.64 -8.32 -35.94
C ASP A 496 21.64 -9.40 -36.37
N LEU A 497 20.43 -9.39 -35.78
CA LEU A 497 19.34 -10.30 -36.16
C LEU A 497 18.82 -10.09 -37.58
N SER A 498 18.92 -8.86 -38.11
CA SER A 498 18.51 -8.55 -39.48
C SER A 498 19.49 -9.04 -40.55
N VAL A 499 20.74 -9.35 -40.16
CA VAL A 499 21.83 -9.72 -41.07
C VAL A 499 21.98 -11.25 -41.23
N ASP A 500 21.67 -12.05 -40.19
CA ASP A 500 21.95 -13.49 -40.16
C ASP A 500 20.82 -14.41 -40.71
N SER A 501 19.59 -13.91 -40.95
CA SER A 501 18.45 -14.75 -41.37
C SER A 501 18.32 -14.89 -42.89
N LEU A 502 18.98 -15.90 -43.48
CA LEU A 502 18.85 -16.32 -44.89
C LEU A 502 17.55 -17.09 -45.22
N GLU A 503 16.59 -17.20 -44.29
CA GLU A 503 15.17 -17.43 -44.62
C GLU A 503 14.40 -16.09 -44.54
N GLU A 504 14.77 -15.19 -45.45
CA GLU A 504 14.31 -13.80 -45.53
C GLU A 504 12.77 -13.66 -45.55
N ASN A 505 12.02 -14.59 -46.16
CA ASN A 505 10.62 -14.32 -46.52
C ASN A 505 9.60 -14.34 -45.37
N VAL A 506 9.84 -15.03 -44.25
CA VAL A 506 8.86 -15.13 -43.13
C VAL A 506 9.15 -14.12 -42.03
N PHE A 507 10.43 -13.92 -41.69
CA PHE A 507 10.86 -12.91 -40.72
C PHE A 507 10.62 -11.50 -41.27
N LEU A 508 10.91 -11.26 -42.56
CA LEU A 508 10.63 -9.98 -43.19
C LEU A 508 9.13 -9.78 -43.46
N GLN A 509 8.32 -10.79 -43.77
CA GLN A 509 6.85 -10.60 -43.89
C GLN A 509 6.19 -10.16 -42.57
N HIS A 510 6.70 -10.62 -41.42
CA HIS A 510 6.20 -10.18 -40.10
C HIS A 510 6.70 -8.79 -39.67
N LEU A 511 7.86 -8.36 -40.15
CA LEU A 511 8.42 -7.01 -39.88
C LEU A 511 8.00 -5.96 -40.91
N GLN A 512 7.77 -6.34 -42.17
CA GLN A 512 7.40 -5.43 -43.27
C GLN A 512 5.97 -4.88 -43.16
N GLN A 513 5.13 -5.44 -42.28
CA GLN A 513 3.82 -4.88 -41.99
C GLN A 513 3.85 -3.79 -40.90
N SER A 514 4.94 -3.65 -40.13
CA SER A 514 5.14 -2.47 -39.28
C SER A 514 6.63 -2.23 -38.92
N ASN A 515 7.19 -1.12 -39.42
CA ASN A 515 8.52 -0.59 -39.06
C ASN A 515 8.64 -0.13 -37.57
N GLU A 516 7.82 -0.67 -36.65
CA GLU A 516 7.55 -0.11 -35.32
C GLU A 516 8.72 -0.25 -34.33
N ILE A 517 9.44 -1.38 -34.33
CA ILE A 517 10.49 -1.65 -33.33
C ILE A 517 11.67 -0.68 -33.46
N PRO A 518 12.28 -0.47 -34.65
CA PRO A 518 13.35 0.51 -34.81
C PRO A 518 12.91 1.93 -34.47
N ILE A 519 11.71 2.35 -34.92
CA ILE A 519 11.17 3.68 -34.64
C ILE A 519 11.07 3.90 -33.12
N LEU A 520 10.51 2.93 -32.39
CA LEU A 520 10.34 3.02 -30.94
C LEU A 520 11.67 3.15 -30.20
N LEU A 521 12.66 2.34 -30.56
CA LEU A 521 14.01 2.39 -29.97
C LEU A 521 14.72 3.73 -30.26
N LEU A 522 14.67 4.20 -31.51
CA LEU A 522 15.28 5.47 -31.90
C LEU A 522 14.57 6.67 -31.24
N TYR A 523 13.24 6.62 -31.15
CA TYR A 523 12.46 7.65 -30.48
C TYR A 523 12.79 7.72 -28.98
N ASN A 524 12.83 6.57 -28.29
CA ASN A 524 13.19 6.53 -26.87
C ASN A 524 14.65 6.94 -26.64
N LEU A 525 15.57 6.65 -27.57
CA LEU A 525 16.94 7.13 -27.50
C LEU A 525 17.01 8.66 -27.66
N ALA A 526 16.25 9.22 -28.61
CA ALA A 526 16.14 10.67 -28.78
C ALA A 526 15.56 11.35 -27.53
N LEU A 527 14.56 10.75 -26.89
CA LEU A 527 14.01 11.22 -25.62
C LEU A 527 15.04 11.20 -24.50
N VAL A 528 15.82 10.12 -24.36
CA VAL A 528 16.89 10.02 -23.37
C VAL A 528 17.94 11.11 -23.57
N TRP A 529 18.39 11.32 -24.81
CA TRP A 529 19.31 12.41 -25.14
C TRP A 529 18.72 13.79 -24.87
N GLU A 530 17.43 13.99 -25.13
CA GLU A 530 16.73 15.22 -24.80
C GLU A 530 16.74 15.48 -23.28
N PHE A 531 16.38 14.49 -22.47
CA PHE A 531 16.37 14.61 -21.00
C PHE A 531 17.75 14.77 -20.38
N GLU A 532 18.79 14.19 -20.99
CA GLU A 532 20.18 14.37 -20.59
C GLU A 532 20.75 15.76 -20.97
N GLY A 533 20.04 16.53 -21.80
CA GLY A 533 20.47 17.85 -22.28
C GLY A 533 21.29 17.83 -23.57
N LYS A 534 21.43 16.67 -24.23
CA LYS A 534 22.07 16.50 -25.54
C LYS A 534 21.11 16.93 -26.68
N VAL A 535 20.58 18.16 -26.59
CA VAL A 535 19.48 18.67 -27.44
C VAL A 535 19.79 18.61 -28.94
N ALA A 536 21.03 18.91 -29.34
CA ALA A 536 21.43 18.86 -30.75
C ALA A 536 21.36 17.44 -31.34
N LEU A 537 21.80 16.44 -30.56
CA LEU A 537 21.74 15.03 -30.98
C LEU A 537 20.29 14.54 -31.03
N ALA A 538 19.49 14.87 -30.03
CA ALA A 538 18.06 14.55 -30.01
C ALA A 538 17.32 15.15 -31.22
N ARG A 539 17.57 16.43 -31.54
CA ARG A 539 16.99 17.09 -32.72
C ARG A 539 17.35 16.39 -34.02
N ASN A 540 18.62 16.04 -34.20
CA ASN A 540 19.08 15.32 -35.39
C ASN A 540 18.39 13.95 -35.50
N LEU A 541 18.26 13.24 -34.37
CA LEU A 541 17.63 11.92 -34.35
C LEU A 541 16.12 11.98 -34.62
N TYR A 542 15.39 12.93 -34.03
CA TYR A 542 13.98 13.14 -34.37
C TYR A 542 13.77 13.50 -35.84
N SER A 543 14.64 14.36 -36.39
CA SER A 543 14.61 14.72 -37.82
C SER A 543 14.88 13.50 -38.70
N HIS A 544 15.82 12.65 -38.29
CA HIS A 544 16.11 11.38 -38.96
C HIS A 544 14.91 10.43 -38.94
N ILE A 545 14.24 10.27 -37.79
CA ILE A 545 13.02 9.46 -37.67
C ILE A 545 11.96 9.93 -38.68
N ILE A 546 11.73 11.24 -38.77
CA ILE A 546 10.76 11.80 -39.72
C ILE A 546 11.17 11.55 -41.17
N SER A 547 12.47 11.65 -41.49
CA SER A 547 12.95 11.42 -42.84
C SER A 547 12.85 9.96 -43.30
N CYS A 548 13.08 9.01 -42.38
CA CYS A 548 13.13 7.58 -42.70
C CYS A 548 11.77 6.89 -42.58
N TYR A 549 10.90 7.37 -41.68
CA TYR A 549 9.66 6.68 -41.31
C TYR A 549 8.40 7.55 -41.52
N GLY A 550 8.49 8.60 -42.32
CA GLY A 550 7.39 9.52 -42.61
C GLY A 550 7.12 10.49 -41.46
N GLU A 551 6.02 11.26 -41.53
CA GLU A 551 5.63 12.27 -40.53
C GLU A 551 5.24 11.65 -39.16
N TYR A 552 6.15 10.94 -38.49
CA TYR A 552 5.95 10.30 -37.20
C TYR A 552 5.49 11.34 -36.17
N PRO A 553 4.25 11.25 -35.63
CA PRO A 553 3.63 12.37 -34.93
C PRO A 553 4.39 12.81 -33.69
N ASP A 554 4.89 11.87 -32.89
CA ASP A 554 5.54 12.20 -31.62
C ASP A 554 6.89 12.89 -31.85
N ALA A 555 7.66 12.49 -32.86
CA ALA A 555 8.89 13.19 -33.23
C ALA A 555 8.61 14.62 -33.72
N LEU A 556 7.52 14.84 -34.49
CA LEU A 556 7.10 16.19 -34.89
C LEU A 556 6.79 17.08 -33.68
N PHE A 557 5.99 16.59 -32.74
CA PHE A 557 5.66 17.37 -31.55
C PHE A 557 6.87 17.65 -30.67
N ARG A 558 7.82 16.71 -30.53
CA ARG A 558 9.08 16.95 -29.80
C ARG A 558 9.96 17.98 -30.50
N LEU A 559 10.09 17.94 -31.83
CA LEU A 559 10.79 19.00 -32.58
C LEU A 559 10.11 20.36 -32.44
N GLY A 560 8.77 20.39 -32.47
CA GLY A 560 7.99 21.60 -32.21
C GLY A 560 8.23 22.15 -30.80
N HIS A 561 8.25 21.28 -29.78
CA HIS A 561 8.59 21.65 -28.41
C HIS A 561 10.02 22.20 -28.29
N LEU A 562 11.01 21.54 -28.89
CA LEU A 562 12.39 22.03 -28.90
C LEU A 562 12.49 23.39 -29.61
N SER A 563 11.69 23.64 -30.65
CA SER A 563 11.66 24.93 -31.35
C SER A 563 11.00 26.02 -30.48
N TYR A 564 9.89 25.68 -29.81
CA TYR A 564 9.19 26.56 -28.87
C TYR A 564 10.08 27.00 -27.72
N VAL A 565 10.85 26.09 -27.12
CA VAL A 565 11.79 26.39 -26.03
C VAL A 565 12.93 27.31 -26.48
N ASN A 566 13.31 27.26 -27.76
CA ASN A 566 14.29 28.20 -28.34
C ASN A 566 13.64 29.50 -28.86
N GLU A 567 12.38 29.76 -28.50
CA GLU A 567 11.60 30.93 -28.92
C GLU A 567 11.38 31.04 -30.45
N ASP A 568 11.65 29.97 -31.20
CA ASP A 568 11.31 29.88 -32.63
C ASP A 568 9.85 29.42 -32.79
N PHE A 569 8.94 30.37 -32.54
CA PHE A 569 7.51 30.12 -32.63
C PHE A 569 7.05 29.80 -34.06
N ALA A 570 7.78 30.23 -35.10
CA ALA A 570 7.43 29.93 -36.48
C ALA A 570 7.66 28.45 -36.80
N ALA A 571 8.85 27.93 -36.49
CA ALA A 571 9.15 26.51 -36.66
C ALA A 571 8.28 25.62 -35.75
N ALA A 572 8.06 26.03 -34.50
CA ALA A 572 7.19 25.30 -33.58
C ALA A 572 5.77 25.13 -34.15
N LYS A 573 5.19 26.22 -34.68
CA LYS A 573 3.87 26.22 -35.30
C LYS A 573 3.81 25.27 -36.51
N GLU A 574 4.81 25.31 -37.39
CA GLU A 574 4.87 24.43 -38.56
C GLU A 574 4.84 22.95 -38.16
N PHE A 575 5.67 22.55 -37.19
CA PHE A 575 5.68 21.17 -36.69
C PHE A 575 4.35 20.75 -36.06
N TYR A 576 3.72 21.63 -35.28
CA TYR A 576 2.41 21.35 -34.67
C TYR A 576 1.30 21.22 -35.72
N GLU A 577 1.27 22.08 -36.74
CA GLU A 577 0.31 22.01 -37.84
C GLU A 577 0.48 20.74 -38.68
N ARG A 578 1.73 20.29 -38.91
CA ARG A 578 2.01 19.02 -39.56
C ARG A 578 1.52 17.83 -38.73
N GLY A 579 1.81 17.84 -37.42
CA GLY A 579 1.34 16.82 -36.47
C GLY A 579 -0.18 16.78 -36.29
N ALA A 580 -0.87 17.89 -36.53
CA ALA A 580 -2.33 18.00 -36.42
C ALA A 580 -3.10 17.05 -37.33
N LYS A 581 -2.49 16.62 -38.46
CA LYS A 581 -3.07 15.61 -39.36
C LYS A 581 -3.27 14.25 -38.67
N PHE A 582 -2.43 13.93 -37.69
CA PHE A 582 -2.40 12.64 -37.02
C PHE A 582 -2.98 12.71 -35.60
N LYS A 583 -2.60 13.73 -34.82
CA LYS A 583 -3.09 13.95 -33.44
C LYS A 583 -3.65 15.38 -33.30
N PRO A 584 -4.83 15.68 -33.89
CA PRO A 584 -5.40 17.03 -33.94
C PRO A 584 -5.64 17.64 -32.55
N ARG A 585 -6.03 16.81 -31.57
CA ARG A 585 -6.27 17.25 -30.19
C ARG A 585 -5.00 17.74 -29.51
N LEU A 586 -3.94 16.94 -29.55
CA LEU A 586 -2.63 17.30 -28.99
C LEU A 586 -2.06 18.53 -29.70
N ALA A 587 -2.18 18.59 -31.03
CA ALA A 587 -1.76 19.77 -31.79
C ALA A 587 -2.53 21.03 -31.37
N SER A 588 -3.85 20.94 -31.16
CA SER A 588 -4.66 22.07 -30.69
C SER A 588 -4.18 22.59 -29.34
N HIS A 589 -3.85 21.70 -28.40
CA HIS A 589 -3.26 22.06 -27.11
C HIS A 589 -1.92 22.78 -27.23
N LEU A 590 -1.03 22.30 -28.10
CA LEU A 590 0.30 22.88 -28.27
C LEU A 590 0.24 24.22 -29.02
N LEU A 591 -0.62 24.32 -30.04
CA LEU A 591 -0.93 25.58 -30.71
C LEU A 591 -1.60 26.59 -29.76
N ALA A 592 -2.42 26.12 -28.83
CA ALA A 592 -3.02 26.96 -27.79
C ALA A 592 -1.92 27.51 -26.86
N THR A 593 -0.93 26.70 -26.45
CA THR A 593 0.22 27.18 -25.68
C THR A 593 0.95 28.31 -26.42
N LEU A 594 1.15 28.15 -27.72
CA LEU A 594 1.81 29.14 -28.58
C LEU A 594 0.97 30.41 -28.73
N ALA A 595 -0.34 30.31 -28.89
CA ALA A 595 -1.23 31.47 -28.92
C ALA A 595 -1.19 32.24 -27.59
N ARG A 596 -1.15 31.54 -26.45
CA ARG A 596 -0.99 32.14 -25.12
C ARG A 596 0.34 32.88 -24.98
N SER A 597 1.46 32.30 -25.44
CA SER A 597 2.78 32.96 -25.36
C SER A 597 2.87 34.20 -26.25
N GLN A 598 2.10 34.25 -27.34
CA GLN A 598 1.99 35.41 -28.23
C GLN A 598 0.96 36.46 -27.76
N GLY A 599 0.21 36.19 -26.68
CA GLY A 599 -0.82 37.10 -26.16
C GLY A 599 -2.15 37.08 -26.92
N ASP A 600 -2.36 36.13 -27.84
CA ASP A 600 -3.62 35.97 -28.58
C ASP A 600 -4.61 35.09 -27.80
N TYR A 601 -5.28 35.70 -26.81
CA TYR A 601 -6.22 35.01 -25.93
C TYR A 601 -7.49 34.51 -26.65
N HIS A 602 -7.90 35.16 -27.74
CA HIS A 602 -9.08 34.72 -28.50
C HIS A 602 -8.78 33.41 -29.24
N LYS A 603 -7.63 33.36 -29.93
CA LYS A 603 -7.17 32.13 -30.57
C LYS A 603 -6.86 31.04 -29.56
N TYR A 604 -6.32 31.41 -28.38
CA TYR A 604 -6.09 30.47 -27.29
C TYR A 604 -7.39 29.76 -26.87
N GLN A 605 -8.46 30.50 -26.60
CA GLN A 605 -9.77 29.92 -26.26
C GLN A 605 -10.30 29.02 -27.38
N SER A 606 -10.29 29.52 -28.62
CA SER A 606 -10.82 28.79 -29.77
C SER A 606 -10.13 27.45 -29.97
N LEU A 607 -8.82 27.38 -29.75
CA LEU A 607 -8.04 26.14 -29.90
C LEU A 607 -8.32 25.15 -28.75
N LEU A 608 -8.56 25.63 -27.52
CA LEU A 608 -8.97 24.76 -26.40
C LEU A 608 -10.37 24.18 -26.61
N GLU A 609 -11.31 24.99 -27.12
CA GLU A 609 -12.65 24.52 -27.48
C GLU A 609 -12.59 23.55 -28.67
N GLN A 610 -11.72 23.80 -29.66
CA GLN A 610 -11.46 22.88 -30.76
C GLN A 610 -10.89 21.54 -30.26
N ALA A 611 -9.99 21.56 -29.27
CA ALA A 611 -9.44 20.33 -28.68
C ALA A 611 -10.55 19.44 -28.11
N LEU A 612 -11.52 20.02 -27.40
CA LEU A 612 -12.70 19.31 -26.87
C LEU A 612 -13.61 18.74 -27.96
N GLN A 613 -13.71 19.43 -29.11
CA GLN A 613 -14.56 19.00 -30.23
C GLN A 613 -13.85 17.98 -31.13
N SER A 614 -12.52 17.95 -31.13
CA SER A 614 -11.73 17.06 -31.96
C SER A 614 -11.87 15.61 -31.51
N ARG A 615 -12.49 14.78 -32.36
CA ARG A 615 -12.52 13.31 -32.22
C ARG A 615 -11.40 12.74 -33.08
N GLN A 616 -10.52 11.91 -32.53
CA GLN A 616 -9.63 11.10 -33.38
C GLN A 616 -10.41 9.89 -33.92
N PHE A 617 -10.06 9.45 -35.13
CA PHE A 617 -10.43 8.13 -35.63
C PHE A 617 -9.74 7.07 -34.73
N ASP A 618 -10.48 6.06 -34.27
CA ASP A 618 -10.03 4.96 -33.39
C ASP A 618 -9.94 5.21 -31.87
N GLU A 619 -10.53 6.28 -31.35
CA GLU A 619 -10.59 6.50 -29.90
C GLU A 619 -11.54 5.51 -29.19
N THR A 620 -11.01 4.78 -28.20
CA THR A 620 -11.83 4.06 -27.20
C THR A 620 -12.72 5.05 -26.46
N ARG A 621 -13.86 4.59 -25.94
CA ARG A 621 -14.89 5.44 -25.30
C ARG A 621 -14.36 6.28 -24.11
N GLU A 622 -13.21 5.95 -23.53
CA GLU A 622 -12.53 6.73 -22.46
C GLU A 622 -11.68 7.88 -23.00
N SER A 623 -11.20 7.82 -24.25
CA SER A 623 -10.57 8.98 -24.89
C SER A 623 -11.59 10.09 -25.22
N LEU A 624 -12.89 9.84 -25.02
CA LEU A 624 -13.94 10.85 -25.12
C LEU A 624 -14.03 11.74 -23.86
N ASP A 625 -13.49 11.31 -22.73
CA ASP A 625 -13.50 12.04 -21.46
C ASP A 625 -12.13 12.70 -21.22
N ASP A 626 -11.82 13.74 -22.01
CA ASP A 626 -10.53 14.44 -21.95
C ASP A 626 -10.47 15.41 -20.75
N ASP A 627 -10.19 14.84 -19.58
CA ASP A 627 -9.94 15.56 -18.33
C ASP A 627 -8.91 16.69 -18.51
N TYR A 628 -7.87 16.46 -19.32
CA TYR A 628 -6.81 17.44 -19.54
C TYR A 628 -7.36 18.68 -20.26
N SER A 629 -8.15 18.50 -21.33
CA SER A 629 -8.81 19.63 -22.01
C SER A 629 -9.77 20.36 -21.10
N TYR A 630 -10.59 19.64 -20.33
CA TYR A 630 -11.58 20.26 -19.43
C TYR A 630 -10.89 21.12 -18.37
N VAL A 631 -9.87 20.58 -17.70
CA VAL A 631 -9.10 21.32 -16.69
C VAL A 631 -8.37 22.51 -17.32
N ARG A 632 -7.79 22.34 -18.52
CA ARG A 632 -7.07 23.42 -19.20
C ARG A 632 -7.98 24.56 -19.64
N LEU A 633 -9.18 24.26 -20.16
CA LEU A 633 -10.19 25.27 -20.48
C LEU A 633 -10.72 25.95 -19.21
N CYS A 634 -10.91 25.19 -18.12
CA CYS A 634 -11.25 25.76 -16.83
C CYS A 634 -10.19 26.76 -16.34
N ASN A 635 -8.90 26.41 -16.43
CA ASN A 635 -7.80 27.29 -16.05
C ASN A 635 -7.78 28.57 -16.92
N PHE A 636 -8.10 28.48 -18.21
CA PHE A 636 -8.26 29.67 -19.05
C PHE A 636 -9.38 30.60 -18.54
N TYR A 637 -10.54 30.05 -18.20
CA TYR A 637 -11.64 30.86 -17.67
C TYR A 637 -11.27 31.51 -16.33
N ILE A 638 -10.58 30.78 -15.44
CA ILE A 638 -10.05 31.32 -14.18
C ILE A 638 -9.08 32.48 -14.44
N ASP A 639 -8.14 32.32 -15.37
CA ASP A 639 -7.16 33.36 -15.73
C ASP A 639 -7.85 34.65 -16.22
N CYS A 640 -8.99 34.53 -16.89
CA CYS A 640 -9.73 35.68 -17.42
C CYS A 640 -10.57 36.42 -16.37
N LEU A 641 -10.84 35.84 -15.19
CA LEU A 641 -11.78 36.42 -14.22
C LEU A 641 -11.38 37.82 -13.76
N GLN A 642 -10.09 38.11 -13.65
CA GLN A 642 -9.61 39.42 -13.18
C GLN A 642 -9.75 40.55 -14.21
N VAL A 643 -9.98 40.21 -15.49
CA VAL A 643 -9.98 41.16 -16.61
C VAL A 643 -11.39 41.43 -17.14
N VAL A 644 -12.33 40.50 -16.90
CA VAL A 644 -13.70 40.60 -17.41
C VAL A 644 -14.65 41.34 -16.45
N ASP A 645 -15.73 41.89 -17.00
CA ASP A 645 -16.81 42.52 -16.24
C ASP A 645 -17.59 41.52 -15.38
N GLU A 646 -18.22 41.98 -14.30
CA GLU A 646 -18.93 41.15 -13.31
C GLU A 646 -19.95 40.17 -13.93
N LYS A 647 -20.67 40.60 -14.98
CA LYS A 647 -21.63 39.74 -15.69
C LYS A 647 -20.95 38.57 -16.41
N ARG A 648 -19.77 38.78 -16.99
CA ARG A 648 -18.99 37.72 -17.63
C ARG A 648 -18.25 36.88 -16.61
N GLN A 649 -17.80 37.48 -15.49
CA GLN A 649 -17.19 36.73 -14.38
C GLN A 649 -18.15 35.64 -13.88
N GLN A 650 -19.42 35.97 -13.66
CA GLN A 650 -20.41 34.98 -13.21
C GLN A 650 -20.59 33.85 -14.23
N LYS A 651 -20.70 34.17 -15.52
CA LYS A 651 -20.79 33.16 -16.60
C LYS A 651 -19.56 32.26 -16.66
N PHE A 652 -18.36 32.82 -16.47
CA PHE A 652 -17.12 32.05 -16.47
C PHE A 652 -17.02 31.14 -15.24
N MET A 653 -17.45 31.63 -14.08
CA MET A 653 -17.56 30.81 -12.86
C MET A 653 -18.53 29.64 -13.04
N ASP A 654 -19.70 29.86 -13.66
CA ASP A 654 -20.66 28.80 -13.95
C ASP A 654 -20.08 27.75 -14.91
N LYS A 655 -19.38 28.20 -15.97
CA LYS A 655 -18.66 27.31 -16.89
C LYS A 655 -17.57 26.51 -16.19
N CYS A 656 -16.75 27.13 -15.33
CA CYS A 656 -15.73 26.43 -14.55
C CYS A 656 -16.34 25.31 -13.72
N LEU A 657 -17.47 25.58 -13.04
CA LEU A 657 -18.14 24.58 -12.22
C LEU A 657 -18.64 23.41 -13.07
N GLU A 658 -19.23 23.67 -14.24
CA GLU A 658 -19.68 22.61 -15.15
C GLU A 658 -18.50 21.71 -15.60
N LEU A 659 -17.39 22.32 -16.02
CA LEU A 659 -16.21 21.58 -16.48
C LEU A 659 -15.61 20.74 -15.33
N LEU A 660 -15.48 21.31 -14.14
CA LEU A 660 -14.95 20.62 -12.97
C LEU A 660 -15.86 19.48 -12.49
N GLN A 661 -17.17 19.67 -12.51
CA GLN A 661 -18.14 18.62 -12.17
C GLN A 661 -18.03 17.42 -13.11
N ARG A 662 -17.87 17.65 -14.42
CA ARG A 662 -17.66 16.57 -15.39
C ARG A 662 -16.41 15.75 -15.03
N VAL A 663 -15.27 16.42 -14.88
CA VAL A 663 -13.99 15.76 -14.55
C VAL A 663 -14.07 15.01 -13.23
N LEU A 664 -14.53 15.65 -12.16
CA LEU A 664 -14.55 15.05 -10.83
C LEU A 664 -15.61 13.95 -10.67
N SER A 665 -16.67 13.94 -11.50
CA SER A 665 -17.64 12.84 -11.53
C SER A 665 -17.08 11.58 -12.19
N HIS A 666 -16.21 11.74 -13.19
CA HIS A 666 -15.57 10.66 -13.91
C HIS A 666 -14.29 10.19 -13.20
N TYR A 667 -13.45 11.13 -12.75
CA TYR A 667 -12.16 10.89 -12.10
C TYR A 667 -12.01 11.76 -10.82
N PRO A 668 -12.54 11.29 -9.67
CA PRO A 668 -12.56 12.05 -8.41
C PRO A 668 -11.18 12.41 -7.84
N TYR A 669 -10.13 11.70 -8.25
CA TYR A 669 -8.76 11.87 -7.75
C TYR A 669 -7.89 12.76 -8.65
N ASN A 670 -8.48 13.42 -9.65
CA ASN A 670 -7.74 14.33 -10.51
C ASN A 670 -7.20 15.51 -9.70
N ALA A 671 -5.90 15.47 -9.38
CA ALA A 671 -5.24 16.48 -8.55
C ALA A 671 -5.30 17.89 -9.17
N PHE A 672 -5.25 18.01 -10.49
CA PHE A 672 -5.30 19.30 -11.18
C PHE A 672 -6.73 19.88 -11.20
N ALA A 673 -7.75 19.04 -11.39
CA ALA A 673 -9.14 19.47 -11.25
C ALA A 673 -9.46 19.87 -9.81
N ALA A 674 -8.99 19.11 -8.82
CA ALA A 674 -9.12 19.47 -7.41
C ALA A 674 -8.40 20.79 -7.07
N ASN A 675 -7.21 21.02 -7.64
CA ASN A 675 -6.51 22.30 -7.50
C ASN A 675 -7.33 23.46 -8.09
N ALA A 676 -7.86 23.30 -9.31
CA ALA A 676 -8.71 24.30 -9.94
C ALA A 676 -10.03 24.52 -9.16
N PHE A 677 -10.60 23.47 -8.58
CA PHE A 677 -11.76 23.57 -7.69
C PHE A 677 -11.43 24.31 -6.39
N GLY A 678 -10.25 24.08 -5.80
CA GLY A 678 -9.76 24.85 -4.66
C GLY A 678 -9.65 26.35 -4.99
N ILE A 679 -9.19 26.70 -6.19
CA ILE A 679 -9.15 28.09 -6.67
C ILE A 679 -10.58 28.63 -6.81
N TYR A 680 -11.48 27.88 -7.44
CA TYR A 680 -12.90 28.26 -7.57
C TYR A 680 -13.56 28.54 -6.21
N ILE A 681 -13.36 27.67 -5.22
CA ILE A 681 -13.88 27.82 -3.85
C ILE A 681 -13.28 29.05 -3.16
N SER A 682 -11.99 29.32 -3.37
CA SER A 682 -11.35 30.53 -2.83
C SER A 682 -11.92 31.83 -3.40
N LEU A 683 -12.28 31.84 -4.69
CA LEU A 683 -12.92 32.98 -5.35
C LEU A 683 -14.35 33.22 -4.85
N ARG A 684 -14.97 32.20 -4.24
CA ARG A 684 -16.26 32.30 -3.53
C ARG A 684 -16.09 32.67 -2.05
N GLU A 685 -14.88 33.07 -1.65
CA GLU A 685 -14.51 33.47 -0.29
C GLU A 685 -14.65 32.38 0.78
N MET A 686 -14.75 31.11 0.35
CA MET A 686 -14.83 29.94 1.23
C MET A 686 -13.43 29.43 1.60
N TYR A 687 -12.66 30.27 2.28
CA TYR A 687 -11.23 30.03 2.53
C TYR A 687 -10.92 28.82 3.41
N SER A 688 -11.82 28.43 4.32
CA SER A 688 -11.65 27.21 5.14
C SER A 688 -11.60 25.95 4.29
N ASP A 689 -12.53 25.86 3.35
CA ASP A 689 -12.74 24.66 2.53
C ASP A 689 -11.65 24.60 1.45
N ALA A 690 -11.29 25.75 0.86
CA ALA A 690 -10.15 25.86 -0.03
C ALA A 690 -8.84 25.41 0.66
N ARG A 691 -8.63 25.77 1.93
CA ARG A 691 -7.45 25.33 2.70
C ARG A 691 -7.41 23.80 2.82
N GLU A 692 -8.53 23.15 3.10
CA GLU A 692 -8.59 21.69 3.22
C GLU A 692 -8.30 20.99 1.89
N ILE A 693 -8.87 21.50 0.79
CA ILE A 693 -8.61 20.99 -0.56
C ILE A 693 -7.11 21.08 -0.87
N PHE A 694 -6.50 22.26 -0.75
CA PHE A 694 -5.08 22.42 -1.08
C PHE A 694 -4.16 21.63 -0.15
N HIS A 695 -4.51 21.49 1.13
CA HIS A 695 -3.76 20.66 2.06
C HIS A 695 -3.75 19.18 1.64
N GLY A 696 -4.90 18.66 1.17
CA GLY A 696 -5.01 17.30 0.64
C GLY A 696 -4.16 17.04 -0.62
N LEU A 697 -3.71 18.09 -1.31
CA LEU A 697 -2.96 17.98 -2.56
C LEU A 697 -1.43 18.00 -2.38
N VAL A 698 -0.91 18.24 -1.17
CA VAL A 698 0.53 18.41 -0.90
C VAL A 698 1.40 17.18 -1.23
N GLY A 699 0.79 15.99 -1.37
CA GLY A 699 1.44 14.75 -1.79
C GLY A 699 1.12 14.28 -3.21
N THR A 700 0.54 15.15 -4.05
CA THR A 700 0.06 14.80 -5.39
C THR A 700 0.89 15.50 -6.49
N PRO A 701 0.73 15.16 -7.77
CA PRO A 701 1.41 15.86 -8.86
C PRO A 701 1.11 17.37 -8.93
N ALA A 702 0.00 17.83 -8.33
CA ALA A 702 -0.35 19.25 -8.25
C ALA A 702 0.27 19.97 -7.02
N ALA A 703 1.13 19.29 -6.25
CA ALA A 703 1.64 19.79 -4.97
C ALA A 703 2.33 21.15 -5.05
N GLU A 704 3.13 21.42 -6.09
CA GLU A 704 3.81 22.71 -6.25
C GLU A 704 2.80 23.87 -6.34
N MET A 705 1.78 23.72 -7.19
CA MET A 705 0.71 24.70 -7.37
C MET A 705 -0.15 24.82 -6.10
N ALA A 706 -0.49 23.68 -5.50
CA ALA A 706 -1.33 23.62 -4.30
C ALA A 706 -0.65 24.24 -3.08
N LYS A 707 0.67 24.08 -2.90
CA LYS A 707 1.45 24.72 -1.83
C LYS A 707 1.42 26.24 -1.95
N LEU A 708 1.61 26.76 -3.17
CA LEU A 708 1.53 28.19 -3.42
C LEU A 708 0.12 28.73 -3.16
N ASN A 709 -0.90 28.06 -3.67
CA ASN A 709 -2.29 28.43 -3.42
C ASN A 709 -2.62 28.36 -1.92
N LEU A 710 -2.18 27.32 -1.21
CA LEU A 710 -2.34 27.18 0.24
C LEU A 710 -1.69 28.36 0.99
N ALA A 711 -0.52 28.81 0.56
CA ALA A 711 0.15 29.98 1.14
C ALA A 711 -0.69 31.26 0.97
N HIS A 712 -1.30 31.46 -0.22
CA HIS A 712 -2.22 32.58 -0.45
C HIS A 712 -3.45 32.51 0.47
N ILE A 713 -4.08 31.33 0.59
CA ILE A 713 -5.23 31.12 1.46
C ILE A 713 -4.88 31.37 2.93
N GLN A 714 -3.71 30.92 3.38
CA GLN A 714 -3.26 31.13 4.76
C GLN A 714 -3.05 32.61 5.11
N VAL A 715 -2.48 33.40 4.19
CA VAL A 715 -2.37 34.85 4.36
C VAL A 715 -3.76 35.50 4.44
N GLN A 716 -4.70 35.08 3.58
CA GLN A 716 -6.04 35.64 3.58
C GLN A 716 -6.84 35.27 4.83
N LEU A 717 -6.73 34.03 5.32
CA LEU A 717 -7.32 33.60 6.59
C LEU A 717 -6.76 34.40 7.76
N ALA A 718 -5.44 34.64 7.80
CA ALA A 718 -4.82 35.46 8.84
C ALA A 718 -5.38 36.90 8.85
N ARG A 719 -5.56 37.52 7.68
CA ARG A 719 -6.20 38.84 7.56
C ARG A 719 -7.63 38.85 8.07
N ASN A 720 -8.44 37.87 7.67
CA ASN A 720 -9.83 37.75 8.12
C ASN A 720 -9.90 37.59 9.66
N LEU A 721 -8.97 36.84 10.25
CA LEU A 721 -8.87 36.67 11.71
C LEU A 721 -8.45 37.96 12.42
N GLN A 722 -7.55 38.76 11.83
CA GLN A 722 -7.12 40.05 12.36
C GLN A 722 -8.23 41.12 12.30
N HIS A 723 -9.09 41.09 11.29
CA HIS A 723 -10.19 42.06 11.12
C HIS A 723 -11.51 41.68 11.79
N ALA A 724 -11.67 40.46 12.31
CA ALA A 724 -12.91 40.00 12.93
C ALA A 724 -13.17 40.64 14.32
N ALA A 725 -14.33 41.29 14.50
CA ALA A 725 -14.66 42.13 15.66
C ALA A 725 -15.12 41.43 16.97
N ARG A 726 -14.98 40.10 17.13
CA ARG A 726 -15.59 39.34 18.26
C ARG A 726 -14.66 39.13 19.48
N GLU A 727 -15.18 38.63 20.60
CA GLU A 727 -14.64 38.71 21.99
C GLU A 727 -13.37 37.90 22.42
N ARG A 728 -12.47 37.44 21.53
CA ARG A 728 -11.22 36.75 21.97
C ARG A 728 -9.99 37.09 21.10
N GLN A 729 -9.43 38.29 21.29
CA GLN A 729 -8.33 38.81 20.47
C GLN A 729 -7.04 37.98 20.53
N THR A 730 -6.67 37.48 21.71
CA THR A 730 -5.39 36.78 21.94
C THR A 730 -5.30 35.45 21.17
N VAL A 731 -6.34 34.63 21.23
CA VAL A 731 -6.41 33.34 20.52
C VAL A 731 -6.39 33.55 19.00
N ARG A 732 -7.05 34.58 18.49
CA ARG A 732 -7.05 34.90 17.05
C ARG A 732 -5.70 35.37 16.57
N ASN A 733 -5.03 36.24 17.32
CA ASN A 733 -3.69 36.70 16.97
C ASN A 733 -2.71 35.52 16.91
N ALA A 734 -2.80 34.57 17.84
CA ALA A 734 -1.99 33.34 17.80
C ALA A 734 -2.32 32.46 16.58
N ALA A 735 -3.61 32.28 16.25
CA ALA A 735 -4.01 31.53 15.07
C ALA A 735 -3.57 32.21 13.75
N ALA A 736 -3.70 33.54 13.67
CA ALA A 736 -3.22 34.33 12.53
C ALA A 736 -1.70 34.24 12.39
N ASP A 737 -0.95 34.33 13.49
CA ASP A 737 0.50 34.18 13.49
C ASP A 737 0.94 32.78 13.05
N THR A 738 0.23 31.74 13.48
CA THR A 738 0.45 30.35 13.04
C THR A 738 0.21 30.20 11.55
N ALA A 739 -0.90 30.75 11.03
CA ALA A 739 -1.21 30.73 9.61
C ALA A 739 -0.16 31.48 8.78
N LEU A 740 0.29 32.66 9.22
CA LEU A 740 1.34 33.43 8.56
C LEU A 740 2.69 32.72 8.59
N SER A 741 3.03 32.07 9.71
CA SER A 741 4.25 31.26 9.83
C SER A 741 4.25 30.09 8.84
N SER A 742 3.11 29.43 8.67
CA SER A 742 2.95 28.39 7.66
C SER A 742 3.06 28.96 6.25
N ALA A 743 2.46 30.11 5.96
CA ALA A 743 2.50 30.72 4.63
C ALA A 743 3.94 31.11 4.24
N ILE A 744 4.70 31.68 5.17
CA ILE A 744 6.11 32.04 4.97
C ILE A 744 6.93 30.81 4.55
N LYS A 745 6.79 29.69 5.29
CA LYS A 745 7.50 28.44 4.96
C LYS A 745 7.13 27.94 3.55
N LEU A 746 5.84 27.94 3.21
CA LEU A 746 5.39 27.50 1.89
C LEU A 746 5.93 28.38 0.75
N TYR A 747 6.02 29.70 0.94
CA TYR A 747 6.65 30.59 -0.04
C TYR A 747 8.17 30.41 -0.11
N GLU A 748 8.85 30.17 1.01
CA GLU A 748 10.29 29.87 1.04
C GLU A 748 10.61 28.59 0.27
N ASP A 749 9.83 27.53 0.51
CA ASP A 749 9.93 26.26 -0.22
C ASP A 749 9.70 26.48 -1.73
N SER A 750 8.66 27.24 -2.09
CA SER A 750 8.34 27.55 -3.50
C SER A 750 9.43 28.40 -4.16
N LEU A 751 10.07 29.30 -3.43
CA LEU A 751 11.18 30.13 -3.91
C LEU A 751 12.44 29.30 -4.20
N LEU A 752 12.70 28.24 -3.43
CA LEU A 752 13.80 27.30 -3.69
C LEU A 752 13.57 26.49 -4.97
N GLN A 753 12.32 26.20 -5.30
CA GLN A 753 11.93 25.40 -6.48
C GLN A 753 11.78 26.22 -7.76
N ALA A 754 11.69 27.55 -7.66
CA ALA A 754 11.43 28.43 -8.79
C ALA A 754 12.59 28.41 -9.82
N ARG A 755 12.25 28.04 -11.07
CA ARG A 755 13.21 27.84 -12.16
C ARG A 755 13.48 29.10 -13.00
N SER A 756 12.49 29.99 -13.13
CA SER A 756 12.63 31.25 -13.87
C SER A 756 12.84 32.43 -12.93
N GLU A 757 13.59 33.45 -13.38
CA GLU A 757 13.79 34.67 -12.59
C GLU A 757 12.49 35.45 -12.36
N GLU A 758 11.53 35.36 -13.29
CA GLU A 758 10.20 35.97 -13.14
C GLU A 758 9.44 35.37 -11.96
N THR A 759 9.32 34.03 -11.91
CA THR A 759 8.65 33.34 -10.81
C THR A 759 9.38 33.57 -9.49
N ARG A 760 10.73 33.62 -9.50
CA ARG A 760 11.51 33.97 -8.30
C ARG A 760 11.15 35.37 -7.79
N CYS A 761 10.99 36.34 -8.67
CA CYS A 761 10.58 37.69 -8.31
C CYS A 761 9.16 37.73 -7.74
N GLU A 762 8.22 36.98 -8.32
CA GLU A 762 6.85 36.85 -7.81
C GLU A 762 6.82 36.22 -6.40
N MET A 763 7.56 35.12 -6.21
CA MET A 763 7.63 34.43 -4.92
C MET A 763 8.22 35.34 -3.83
N MET A 764 9.27 36.10 -4.15
CA MET A 764 9.84 37.09 -3.24
C MET A 764 8.83 38.19 -2.88
N LEU A 765 7.99 38.60 -3.82
CA LEU A 765 6.96 39.62 -3.58
C LEU A 765 5.90 39.07 -2.60
N TYR A 766 5.40 37.87 -2.82
CA TYR A 766 4.43 37.24 -1.91
C TYR A 766 5.02 36.94 -0.52
N LEU A 767 6.27 36.48 -0.47
CA LEU A 767 6.98 36.27 0.78
C LEU A 767 7.19 37.57 1.56
N SER A 768 7.47 38.68 0.85
CA SER A 768 7.59 40.00 1.48
C SER A 768 6.27 40.46 2.09
N LEU A 769 5.15 40.18 1.41
CA LEU A 769 3.81 40.48 1.91
C LEU A 769 3.48 39.65 3.15
N ALA A 770 3.77 38.35 3.15
CA ALA A 770 3.53 37.49 4.30
C ALA A 770 4.36 37.93 5.52
N ASN A 771 5.64 38.26 5.32
CA ASN A 771 6.50 38.81 6.37
C ASN A 771 5.99 40.16 6.89
N PHE A 772 5.50 41.04 6.01
CA PHE A 772 4.89 42.31 6.39
C PHE A 772 3.65 42.09 7.28
N GLN A 773 2.76 41.17 6.90
CA GLN A 773 1.54 40.85 7.67
C GLN A 773 1.85 40.21 9.03
N LYS A 774 2.96 39.47 9.14
CA LYS A 774 3.46 38.91 10.41
C LYS A 774 4.23 39.93 11.27
N ALA A 775 4.35 41.18 10.81
CA ALA A 775 5.17 42.23 11.43
C ALA A 775 6.69 41.96 11.43
N ASN A 776 7.18 41.04 10.59
CA ASN A 776 8.61 40.79 10.33
C ASN A 776 9.15 41.81 9.31
N PHE A 777 9.03 43.09 9.61
CA PHE A 777 9.28 44.18 8.66
C PHE A 777 10.73 44.24 8.15
N SER A 778 11.72 43.83 8.95
CA SER A 778 13.13 43.80 8.54
C SER A 778 13.36 42.83 7.37
N GLU A 779 12.75 41.64 7.43
CA GLU A 779 12.89 40.63 6.39
C GLU A 779 12.11 41.03 5.13
N ALA A 780 10.88 41.55 5.30
CA ALA A 780 10.10 42.11 4.20
C ALA A 780 10.88 43.23 3.47
N CYS A 781 11.55 44.11 4.21
CA CYS A 781 12.37 45.18 3.65
C CYS A 781 13.60 44.64 2.90
N SER A 782 14.27 43.61 3.44
CA SER A 782 15.38 42.91 2.79
C SER A 782 14.96 42.30 1.45
N LEU A 783 13.83 41.56 1.43
CA LEU A 783 13.25 40.97 0.23
C LEU A 783 12.88 42.02 -0.82
N LEU A 784 12.20 43.09 -0.43
CA LEU A 784 11.82 44.18 -1.32
C LEU A 784 13.04 44.94 -1.85
N THR A 785 14.10 45.09 -1.06
CA THR A 785 15.37 45.69 -1.53
C THR A 785 15.99 44.82 -2.63
N ARG A 786 16.05 43.49 -2.41
CA ARG A 786 16.53 42.53 -3.42
C ARG A 786 15.67 42.53 -4.68
N LEU A 787 14.35 42.73 -4.57
CA LEU A 787 13.43 42.89 -5.70
C LEU A 787 13.67 44.19 -6.47
N LEU A 788 13.86 45.31 -5.77
CA LEU A 788 14.14 46.60 -6.38
C LEU A 788 15.45 46.63 -7.16
N HIS A 789 16.46 45.86 -6.73
CA HIS A 789 17.69 45.69 -7.52
C HIS A 789 17.45 45.00 -8.86
N ARG A 790 16.48 44.08 -8.94
CA ARG A 790 16.11 43.38 -10.18
C ARG A 790 15.13 44.19 -11.05
N MET A 791 14.15 44.85 -10.41
CA MET A 791 13.07 45.57 -11.07
C MET A 791 12.95 47.02 -10.58
N PRO A 792 13.97 47.89 -10.79
CA PRO A 792 13.97 49.25 -10.26
C PRO A 792 12.92 50.16 -10.91
N MET A 793 12.37 49.78 -12.07
CA MET A 793 11.37 50.56 -12.80
C MET A 793 9.94 50.28 -12.36
N TYR A 794 9.69 49.20 -11.61
CA TYR A 794 8.35 48.83 -11.18
C TYR A 794 7.93 49.61 -9.92
N LEU A 795 7.21 50.71 -10.14
CA LEU A 795 6.82 51.69 -9.10
C LEU A 795 6.10 51.10 -7.88
N PRO A 796 5.19 50.10 -8.00
CA PRO A 796 4.53 49.50 -6.84
C PRO A 796 5.51 48.91 -5.81
N LEU A 797 6.68 48.41 -6.23
CA LEU A 797 7.69 47.91 -5.30
C LEU A 797 8.32 49.02 -4.45
N TRP A 798 8.55 50.19 -5.05
CA TRP A 798 9.03 51.36 -4.32
C TRP A 798 8.03 51.81 -3.26
N PHE A 799 6.73 51.77 -3.60
CA PHE A 799 5.66 52.06 -2.65
C PHE A 799 5.66 51.05 -1.48
N ASN A 800 5.65 49.75 -1.79
CA ASN A 800 5.65 48.68 -0.77
C ASN A 800 6.91 48.74 0.12
N TRP A 801 8.08 49.05 -0.46
CA TRP A 801 9.32 49.23 0.28
C TRP A 801 9.26 50.43 1.23
N ALA A 802 8.77 51.58 0.75
CA ALA A 802 8.62 52.77 1.57
C ALA A 802 7.61 52.57 2.71
N LEU A 803 6.51 51.87 2.45
CA LEU A 803 5.52 51.50 3.47
C LEU A 803 6.14 50.58 4.53
N THR A 804 6.94 49.60 4.12
CA THR A 804 7.65 48.71 5.04
C THR A 804 8.65 49.47 5.92
N LEU A 805 9.33 50.47 5.36
CA LEU A 805 10.23 51.35 6.12
C LEU A 805 9.48 52.20 7.15
N GLU A 806 8.28 52.68 6.86
CA GLU A 806 7.44 53.38 7.84
C GLU A 806 7.11 52.48 9.03
N GLU A 807 6.67 51.24 8.77
CA GLU A 807 6.35 50.28 9.83
C GLU A 807 7.58 49.85 10.65
N CYS A 808 8.73 49.65 10.00
CA CYS A 808 10.01 49.47 10.71
C CYS A 808 10.30 50.63 11.66
N GLY A 809 10.12 51.87 11.17
CA GLY A 809 10.32 53.08 11.96
C GLY A 809 9.35 53.17 13.14
N LEU A 810 8.08 52.84 12.92
CA LEU A 810 7.04 52.84 13.97
C LEU A 810 7.34 51.81 15.07
N ARG A 811 7.73 50.58 14.69
CA ARG A 811 8.10 49.53 15.63
C ARG A 811 9.29 49.96 16.50
N ARG A 812 10.31 50.57 15.90
CA ARG A 812 11.48 51.08 16.63
C ARG A 812 11.16 52.25 17.56
N ILE A 813 10.24 53.15 17.17
CA ILE A 813 9.75 54.20 18.08
C ILE A 813 9.09 53.59 19.32
N LYS A 814 8.24 52.56 19.16
CA LYS A 814 7.59 51.87 20.29
C LYS A 814 8.62 51.22 21.21
N GLU A 815 9.61 50.52 20.65
CA GLU A 815 10.69 49.88 21.43
C GLU A 815 11.55 50.88 22.22
N VAL A 816 11.68 52.13 21.74
CA VAL A 816 12.35 53.21 22.49
C VAL A 816 11.47 53.70 23.64
N GLY A 817 10.15 53.85 23.43
CA GLY A 817 9.20 54.30 24.46
C GLY A 817 8.98 53.28 25.58
N GLU A 818 8.79 52.00 25.26
CA GLU A 818 8.55 50.92 26.25
C GLU A 818 9.76 50.70 27.17
N LYS A 819 10.98 50.93 26.68
CA LYS A 819 12.21 50.78 27.47
C LYS A 819 12.51 51.95 28.41
N GLN A 820 11.82 53.08 28.25
CA GLN A 820 11.89 54.18 29.23
C GLN A 820 11.11 53.85 30.52
N GLU A 821 10.19 52.88 30.51
CA GLU A 821 9.40 52.48 31.69
C GLU A 821 10.07 51.39 32.56
N ILE A 822 10.96 50.57 32.01
CA ILE A 822 11.63 49.47 32.74
C ILE A 822 13.04 49.91 33.17
N VAL A 823 13.12 50.68 34.25
CA VAL A 823 14.38 51.07 34.89
C VAL A 823 14.86 49.91 35.77
N SER A 824 15.61 48.96 35.23
CA SER A 824 16.41 48.05 36.05
C SER A 824 17.72 47.54 35.40
N ALA A 825 18.78 47.71 36.19
CA ALA A 825 20.01 46.93 36.31
C ALA A 825 21.05 46.77 35.17
N SER A 826 20.84 47.19 33.91
CA SER A 826 21.96 47.27 32.93
C SER A 826 22.07 48.65 32.27
N GLU A 827 22.72 49.58 32.96
CA GLU A 827 22.61 51.03 32.72
C GLU A 827 23.35 51.57 31.48
N SER A 828 24.33 50.85 30.90
CA SER A 828 25.15 51.34 29.77
C SER A 828 24.70 50.81 28.40
N ALA A 829 24.48 49.51 28.28
CA ALA A 829 24.12 48.87 27.00
C ALA A 829 22.71 49.23 26.52
N ASN A 830 21.77 49.43 27.45
CA ASN A 830 20.37 49.73 27.12
C ASN A 830 20.17 51.14 26.55
N SER A 831 20.92 52.12 27.04
CA SER A 831 20.86 53.51 26.58
C SER A 831 21.42 53.68 25.15
N MET A 832 22.56 53.02 24.87
CA MET A 832 23.15 53.00 23.52
C MET A 832 22.23 52.32 22.50
N ASN A 833 21.52 51.26 22.89
CA ASN A 833 20.53 50.60 22.06
C ASN A 833 19.32 51.50 21.78
N GLY A 834 18.87 52.30 22.75
CA GLY A 834 17.81 53.30 22.57
C GLY A 834 18.19 54.37 21.55
N VAL A 835 19.38 54.95 21.66
CA VAL A 835 19.92 55.93 20.69
C VAL A 835 20.05 55.31 19.29
N ASN A 836 20.60 54.10 19.20
CA ASN A 836 20.74 53.39 17.93
C ASN A 836 19.39 53.10 17.27
N ASN A 837 18.37 52.72 18.04
CA ASN A 837 17.02 52.49 17.54
C ASN A 837 16.34 53.79 17.08
N ALA A 838 16.46 54.88 17.83
CA ALA A 838 15.94 56.19 17.44
C ALA A 838 16.62 56.74 16.18
N ARG A 839 17.94 56.53 16.04
CA ARG A 839 18.73 56.93 14.86
C ARG A 839 18.31 56.13 13.64
N LYS A 840 18.15 54.81 13.79
CA LYS A 840 17.66 53.93 12.73
C LYS A 840 16.24 54.29 12.30
N ALA A 841 15.32 54.53 13.24
CA ALA A 841 13.94 54.96 12.94
C ALA A 841 13.91 56.26 12.14
N THR A 842 14.73 57.24 12.52
CA THR A 842 14.87 58.51 11.80
C THR A 842 15.40 58.31 10.37
N ALA A 843 16.39 57.43 10.20
CA ALA A 843 16.91 57.09 8.87
C ALA A 843 15.86 56.39 8.00
N GLU A 844 15.02 55.52 8.57
CA GLU A 844 13.93 54.84 7.87
C GLU A 844 12.84 55.80 7.41
N PHE A 845 12.30 56.62 8.31
CA PHE A 845 11.33 57.66 7.92
C PHE A 845 11.94 58.67 6.93
N GLY A 846 13.24 58.97 7.06
CA GLY A 846 13.95 59.81 6.10
C GLY A 846 14.08 59.20 4.70
N ARG A 847 14.21 57.87 4.58
CA ARG A 847 14.18 57.14 3.31
C ARG A 847 12.76 57.04 2.75
N ALA A 848 11.80 56.63 3.57
CA ALA A 848 10.39 56.55 3.21
C ALA A 848 9.85 57.91 2.69
N TYR A 849 10.14 59.00 3.42
CA TYR A 849 9.78 60.36 3.03
C TYR A 849 10.27 60.71 1.62
N ARG A 850 11.53 60.41 1.31
CA ARG A 850 12.13 60.70 -0.01
C ARG A 850 11.46 59.89 -1.12
N VAL A 851 11.19 58.61 -0.88
CA VAL A 851 10.51 57.76 -1.86
C VAL A 851 9.07 58.21 -2.08
N PHE A 852 8.29 58.41 -1.02
CA PHE A 852 6.91 58.92 -1.16
C PHE A 852 6.87 60.30 -1.82
N GLN A 853 7.85 61.18 -1.55
CA GLN A 853 7.97 62.46 -2.26
C GLN A 853 8.19 62.27 -3.76
N ALA A 854 9.08 61.35 -4.14
CA ALA A 854 9.36 61.05 -5.54
C ALA A 854 8.14 60.43 -6.25
N LEU A 855 7.45 59.49 -5.60
CA LEU A 855 6.22 58.86 -6.11
C LEU A 855 5.07 59.87 -6.26
N SER A 856 4.91 60.78 -5.29
CA SER A 856 3.90 61.85 -5.30
C SER A 856 4.11 62.84 -6.45
N ARG A 857 5.37 63.08 -6.84
CA ARG A 857 5.75 64.01 -7.93
C ARG A 857 5.59 63.42 -9.32
N ARG A 858 5.65 62.09 -9.49
CA ARG A 858 5.45 61.41 -10.78
C ARG A 858 3.96 61.35 -11.12
N LYS A 859 3.35 62.50 -11.43
CA LYS A 859 2.00 62.59 -11.99
C LYS A 859 2.13 62.70 -13.53
N LEU A 860 1.48 61.77 -14.26
CA LEU A 860 1.22 61.65 -15.72
C LEU A 860 2.13 60.79 -16.63
N SER A 861 1.49 59.78 -17.24
CA SER A 861 1.35 59.54 -18.69
C SER A 861 0.05 58.74 -18.92
N ALA A 862 -0.75 59.10 -19.93
CA ALA A 862 -2.09 58.57 -20.18
C ALA A 862 -2.02 57.21 -20.89
N ASP A 863 -2.65 56.18 -20.31
CA ASP A 863 -3.36 55.10 -21.02
C ASP A 863 -4.25 54.26 -20.06
N GLY A 864 -5.54 54.18 -20.42
CA GLY A 864 -6.49 53.08 -20.14
C GLY A 864 -6.85 52.72 -18.70
N GLU A 865 -6.06 51.85 -18.07
CA GLU A 865 -6.42 51.19 -16.80
C GLU A 865 -5.34 51.36 -15.72
N GLY A 866 -4.10 51.65 -16.13
CA GLY A 866 -3.00 52.01 -15.24
C GLY A 866 -3.32 53.27 -14.43
N ILE A 867 -4.14 54.16 -14.99
CA ILE A 867 -4.51 55.44 -14.39
C ILE A 867 -5.26 55.25 -13.06
N VAL A 868 -6.20 54.31 -12.91
CA VAL A 868 -6.99 54.19 -11.67
C VAL A 868 -6.15 53.64 -10.51
N ARG A 869 -5.35 52.59 -10.75
CA ARG A 869 -4.43 52.04 -9.74
C ARG A 869 -3.28 53.01 -9.44
N GLN A 870 -2.72 53.70 -10.44
CA GLN A 870 -1.65 54.68 -10.23
C GLN A 870 -2.14 56.00 -9.61
N THR A 871 -3.36 56.46 -9.91
CA THR A 871 -3.93 57.64 -9.25
C THR A 871 -4.33 57.35 -7.80
N HIS A 872 -4.84 56.16 -7.51
CA HIS A 872 -5.06 55.70 -6.13
C HIS A 872 -3.72 55.58 -5.38
N SER A 873 -2.70 54.97 -6.01
CA SER A 873 -1.35 54.87 -5.45
C SER A 873 -0.68 56.23 -5.25
N SER A 874 -0.90 57.21 -6.13
CA SER A 874 -0.38 58.58 -5.99
C SER A 874 -1.07 59.33 -4.84
N ARG A 875 -2.38 59.20 -4.66
CA ARG A 875 -3.10 59.78 -3.51
C ARG A 875 -2.69 59.14 -2.19
N LEU A 876 -2.53 57.81 -2.18
CA LEU A 876 -1.98 57.10 -1.03
C LEU A 876 -0.54 57.55 -0.74
N ALA A 877 0.30 57.70 -1.78
CA ALA A 877 1.66 58.19 -1.64
C ALA A 877 1.70 59.64 -1.10
N ASP A 878 0.76 60.50 -1.51
CA ASP A 878 0.60 61.85 -0.95
C ASP A 878 0.27 61.77 0.57
N ALA A 879 -0.65 60.90 0.97
CA ALA A 879 -1.00 60.68 2.38
C ALA A 879 0.19 60.14 3.19
N HIS A 880 0.84 59.08 2.73
CA HIS A 880 2.04 58.52 3.36
C HIS A 880 3.21 59.51 3.35
N HIS A 881 3.35 60.37 2.33
CA HIS A 881 4.34 61.44 2.34
C HIS A 881 4.15 62.40 3.52
N THR A 882 2.91 62.83 3.78
CA THR A 882 2.60 63.69 4.93
C THR A 882 2.81 62.96 6.26
N PHE A 883 2.43 61.69 6.33
CA PHE A 883 2.63 60.84 7.51
C PHE A 883 4.12 60.64 7.81
N ALA A 884 4.93 60.23 6.83
CA ALA A 884 6.38 60.10 6.94
C ALA A 884 7.03 61.42 7.37
N LYS A 885 6.57 62.56 6.84
CA LYS A 885 7.07 63.88 7.24
C LYS A 885 6.82 64.15 8.73
N ALA A 886 5.60 63.90 9.20
CA ALA A 886 5.26 64.07 10.61
C ALA A 886 6.04 63.11 11.50
N LYS A 887 6.10 61.81 11.14
CA LYS A 887 6.80 60.79 11.93
C LYS A 887 8.31 60.99 11.96
N ARG A 888 8.91 61.47 10.87
CA ARG A 888 10.31 61.90 10.84
C ARG A 888 10.59 63.06 11.80
N ALA A 889 9.69 64.04 11.88
CA ALA A 889 9.84 65.13 12.84
C ALA A 889 9.75 64.60 14.28
N THR A 890 8.80 63.70 14.57
CA THR A 890 8.71 63.07 15.90
C THR A 890 9.93 62.20 16.22
N SER A 891 10.47 61.45 15.26
CA SER A 891 11.65 60.60 15.47
C SER A 891 12.92 61.43 15.68
N ASN A 892 13.05 62.58 15.03
CA ASN A 892 14.15 63.52 15.27
C ASN A 892 14.14 64.06 16.70
N VAL A 893 12.96 64.41 17.23
CA VAL A 893 12.81 64.85 18.62
C VAL A 893 13.16 63.73 19.58
N LEU A 894 12.68 62.51 19.33
CA LEU A 894 13.02 61.33 20.13
C LEU A 894 14.52 61.03 20.11
N LEU A 895 15.18 61.15 18.95
CA LEU A 895 16.62 60.98 18.84
C LEU A 895 17.38 62.03 19.65
N ALA A 896 16.99 63.30 19.57
CA ALA A 896 17.63 64.37 20.35
C ALA A 896 17.47 64.14 21.86
N ASN A 897 16.30 63.68 22.30
CA ASN A 897 16.06 63.35 23.70
C ASN A 897 16.90 62.14 24.14
N ALA A 898 16.93 61.07 23.35
CA ALA A 898 17.73 59.88 23.64
C ALA A 898 19.23 60.18 23.66
N GLU A 899 19.73 61.01 22.74
CA GLU A 899 21.14 61.45 22.72
C GLU A 899 21.47 62.32 23.93
N LYS A 900 20.56 63.21 24.35
CA LYS A 900 20.72 64.01 25.57
C LYS A 900 20.76 63.13 26.83
N GLU A 901 19.81 62.20 26.97
CA GLU A 901 19.77 61.22 28.07
C GLU A 901 21.04 60.37 28.12
N TYR A 902 21.53 59.91 26.97
CA TYR A 902 22.78 59.15 26.87
C TYR A 902 23.99 59.98 27.32
N MET A 903 24.08 61.25 26.91
CA MET A 903 25.15 62.16 27.34
C MET A 903 25.10 62.43 28.84
N GLU A 904 23.92 62.74 29.40
CA GLU A 904 23.73 62.93 30.83
C GLU A 904 24.11 61.67 31.64
N GLN A 905 23.76 60.47 31.14
CA GLN A 905 24.16 59.21 31.77
C GLN A 905 25.66 58.97 31.67
N MET A 906 26.29 59.28 30.53
CA MET A 906 27.74 59.16 30.34
C MET A 906 28.49 60.12 31.27
N GLU A 907 28.03 61.36 31.40
CA GLU A 907 28.57 62.35 32.34
C GLU A 907 28.40 61.88 33.79
N ARG A 908 27.22 61.39 34.19
CA ARG A 908 26.99 60.81 35.52
C ARG A 908 27.90 59.60 35.78
N PHE A 909 28.12 58.74 34.79
CA PHE A 909 29.02 57.60 34.89
C PHE A 909 30.48 58.05 35.06
N GLN A 910 30.92 59.03 34.28
CA GLN A 910 32.25 59.63 34.40
C GLN A 910 32.43 60.34 35.74
N GLU A 911 31.43 61.05 36.22
CA GLU A 911 31.46 61.75 37.52
C GLU A 911 31.46 60.75 38.68
N ARG A 912 30.65 59.67 38.63
CA ARG A 912 30.73 58.57 39.63
C ARG A 912 32.12 57.95 39.65
N ARG A 913 32.71 57.70 38.47
CA ARG A 913 34.06 57.15 38.35
C ARG A 913 35.11 58.13 38.89
N ARG A 914 34.96 59.43 38.64
CA ARG A 914 35.84 60.48 39.18
C ARG A 914 35.72 60.59 40.70
N LYS A 915 34.50 60.61 41.24
CA LYS A 915 34.25 60.61 42.70
C LYS A 915 34.79 59.34 43.37
N LEU A 916 34.70 58.19 42.72
CA LEU A 916 35.29 56.95 43.22
C LEU A 916 36.82 57.05 43.24
N GLN A 917 37.44 57.59 42.18
CA GLN A 917 38.89 57.85 42.14
C GLN A 917 39.33 58.88 43.16
N GLU A 918 38.58 59.97 43.35
CA GLU A 918 38.82 60.99 44.37
C GLU A 918 38.72 60.40 45.78
N LYS A 919 37.70 59.56 46.05
CA LYS A 919 37.58 58.84 47.32
C LYS A 919 38.76 57.91 47.57
N LEU A 920 39.15 57.10 46.58
CA LEU A 920 40.32 56.22 46.69
C LEU A 920 41.61 57.02 46.95
N ALA A 921 41.80 58.15 46.26
CA ALA A 921 42.95 59.03 46.46
C ALA A 921 42.93 59.75 47.82
N GLN A 922 41.73 60.05 48.34
CA GLN A 922 41.56 60.67 49.66
C GLN A 922 41.78 59.67 50.79
N GLU A 923 41.28 58.43 50.65
CA GLU A 923 41.62 57.32 51.55
C GLU A 923 43.13 57.03 51.56
N GLU A 924 43.80 57.14 50.41
CA GLU A 924 45.25 56.99 50.29
C GLU A 924 46.01 58.14 50.97
N LYS A 925 45.55 59.39 50.81
CA LYS A 925 46.10 60.55 51.54
C LYS A 925 45.88 60.48 53.04
N GLU A 926 44.70 60.08 53.49
CA GLU A 926 44.40 59.91 54.92
C GLU A 926 45.27 58.82 55.54
N ARG A 927 45.53 57.72 54.81
CA ARG A 927 46.52 56.71 55.25
C ARG A 927 47.92 57.32 55.41
N LEU A 928 48.38 58.11 54.44
CA LEU A 928 49.69 58.76 54.49
C LEU A 928 49.79 59.80 55.62
N GLU A 929 48.73 60.58 55.85
CA GLU A 929 48.67 61.55 56.95
C GLU A 929 48.60 60.87 58.33
N GLN A 930 47.88 59.75 58.45
CA GLN A 930 47.87 58.95 59.67
C GLN A 930 49.25 58.33 59.96
N GLU A 931 49.98 57.91 58.93
CA GLU A 931 51.39 57.50 59.07
C GLU A 931 52.29 58.66 59.52
N GLN A 932 52.13 59.86 58.96
CA GLN A 932 52.90 61.03 59.35
C GLN A 932 52.60 61.47 60.79
N ARG A 933 51.32 61.52 61.19
CA ARG A 933 50.94 61.85 62.57
C ARG A 933 51.45 60.83 63.57
N ARG A 934 51.45 59.54 63.23
CA ARG A 934 52.10 58.50 64.06
C ARG A 934 53.58 58.77 64.26
N LYS A 935 54.29 59.18 63.20
CA LYS A 935 55.71 59.56 63.28
C LYS A 935 55.93 60.81 64.14
N GLU A 936 55.06 61.82 64.03
CA GLU A 936 55.13 63.05 64.83
C GLU A 936 54.78 62.84 66.30
N GLU A 937 53.79 62.00 66.61
CA GLU A 937 53.44 61.63 67.99
C GLU A 937 54.55 60.83 68.67
N LEU A 938 55.19 59.92 67.95
CA LEU A 938 56.40 59.22 68.42
C LEU A 938 57.52 60.23 68.73
N ALA A 939 57.76 61.19 67.82
CA ALA A 939 58.77 62.23 68.03
C ALA A 939 58.44 63.17 69.20
N ALA A 940 57.16 63.51 69.41
CA ALA A 940 56.70 64.35 70.52
C ALA A 940 56.74 63.63 71.87
N LEU A 941 56.52 62.31 71.89
CA LEU A 941 56.73 61.46 73.06
C LEU A 941 58.20 61.42 73.44
N GLU A 942 59.10 61.22 72.47
CA GLU A 942 60.55 61.31 72.69
C GLU A 942 60.95 62.70 73.22
N GLU A 943 60.38 63.78 72.67
CA GLU A 943 60.65 65.15 73.11
C GLU A 943 60.11 65.43 74.53
N ARG A 944 58.94 64.87 74.89
CA ARG A 944 58.39 64.96 76.26
C ARG A 944 59.20 64.17 77.26
N GLU A 945 59.69 63.00 76.88
CA GLU A 945 60.54 62.17 77.73
C GLU A 945 61.90 62.85 77.95
N LEU A 946 62.45 63.48 76.91
CA LEU A 946 63.61 64.36 77.01
C LEU A 946 63.36 65.57 77.92
N LYS A 947 62.24 66.29 77.77
CA LYS A 947 61.88 67.43 78.64
C LYS A 947 61.61 67.01 80.09
N PHE A 948 61.06 65.82 80.31
CA PHE A 948 60.84 65.26 81.65
C PHE A 948 62.16 64.87 82.32
N GLN A 949 63.08 64.25 81.59
CA GLN A 949 64.44 63.99 82.08
C GLN A 949 65.23 65.27 82.32
N GLU A 950 65.05 66.30 81.48
CA GLU A 950 65.62 67.64 81.71
C GLU A 950 65.04 68.31 82.96
N SER A 951 63.74 68.18 83.23
CA SER A 951 63.09 68.66 84.46
C SER A 951 63.59 67.95 85.72
N LEU A 952 63.77 66.63 85.66
CA LEU A 952 64.34 65.83 86.75
C LEU A 952 65.79 66.22 87.02
N ARG A 953 66.60 66.42 85.95
CA ARG A 953 67.97 66.94 86.08
C ARG A 953 68.00 68.37 86.65
N GLN A 954 67.03 69.23 86.32
CA GLN A 954 66.87 70.57 86.91
C GLN A 954 66.51 70.53 88.41
N LYS A 955 65.73 69.53 88.87
CA LYS A 955 65.39 69.34 90.30
C LYS A 955 66.54 68.75 91.13
N GLU A 956 67.37 67.88 90.54
CA GLU A 956 68.53 67.31 91.23
C GLU A 956 69.73 68.28 91.28
N GLU A 957 69.91 69.14 90.26
CA GLU A 957 70.83 70.29 90.34
C GLU A 957 70.35 71.36 91.36
N GLN A 958 69.06 71.35 91.80
CA GLN A 958 68.52 72.25 92.83
C GLN A 958 68.79 71.81 94.30
N LYS A 959 69.51 70.72 94.57
CA LYS A 959 69.73 70.18 95.95
C LYS A 959 71.17 69.99 96.39
N ARG A 960 72.18 70.07 95.52
CA ARG A 960 73.55 69.52 95.78
C ARG A 960 74.62 70.52 96.18
N THR A 961 74.15 71.59 96.76
CA THR A 961 74.85 72.70 97.40
C THR A 961 73.68 73.48 98.05
N ALA A 962 73.79 74.56 98.79
CA ALA A 962 72.86 74.73 99.91
C ALA A 962 73.33 73.94 101.12
N THR A 963 74.57 73.39 101.13
CA THR A 963 75.21 72.76 102.32
C THR A 963 76.72 72.35 102.11
N GLU A 964 77.60 73.07 101.38
CA GLU A 964 78.67 73.87 102.04
C GLU A 964 78.07 75.23 102.40
N GLN A 965 78.00 75.44 103.71
CA GLN A 965 76.74 75.83 104.31
C GLN A 965 76.41 77.31 104.10
N GLU A 966 75.43 77.65 103.27
CA GLU A 966 74.48 76.77 102.57
C GLU A 966 74.20 77.32 101.18
N THR A 967 75.12 77.17 100.21
CA THR A 967 75.00 77.95 98.96
C THR A 967 75.48 77.30 97.62
N MET A 968 74.56 76.66 96.87
CA MET A 968 74.33 76.70 95.38
C MET A 968 75.34 76.08 94.30
N SER A 969 75.08 75.01 93.47
CA SER A 969 76.03 73.87 93.18
C SER A 969 76.76 73.89 91.84
N ARG A 970 78.00 73.41 91.88
CA ARG A 970 79.03 73.15 90.85
C ARG A 970 78.51 72.53 89.52
N LYS A 971 78.86 73.18 88.39
CA LYS A 971 78.60 72.77 86.99
C LYS A 971 79.88 72.53 86.17
N ARG A 972 79.78 71.49 85.31
CA ARG A 972 80.29 71.32 83.92
C ARG A 972 81.75 70.90 83.61
N LYS A 973 81.86 69.77 82.88
CA LYS A 973 82.44 69.69 81.51
C LYS A 973 82.10 68.36 80.78
N ARG A 974 82.08 68.44 79.42
CA ARG A 974 82.50 67.46 78.37
C ARG A 974 81.49 66.59 77.57
N LYS A 975 81.44 66.92 76.26
CA LYS A 975 81.70 66.11 75.01
C LYS A 975 82.28 64.70 75.23
N GLY A 976 82.09 63.69 74.36
CA GLY A 976 81.46 63.56 73.03
C GLY A 976 82.07 62.36 72.26
N LEU A 977 81.66 62.20 70.99
CA LEU A 977 82.25 61.42 69.87
C LEU A 977 81.77 59.98 69.52
N LYS A 978 81.61 59.86 68.19
CA LYS A 978 81.45 58.77 67.20
C LYS A 978 82.32 57.50 67.38
N GLU A 979 81.90 56.39 66.75
CA GLU A 979 82.62 55.69 65.65
C GLU A 979 81.90 54.45 65.04
N GLN A 980 82.14 54.24 63.72
CA GLN A 980 82.39 52.99 62.96
C GLN A 980 81.31 51.98 62.45
N LEU A 981 81.55 51.59 61.16
CA LEU A 981 81.48 50.27 60.47
C LEU A 981 80.27 49.84 59.59
N ASN A 982 80.57 49.80 58.27
CA ASN A 982 80.31 48.80 57.19
C ASN A 982 80.08 47.34 57.66
N GLU A 983 79.57 46.34 56.93
CA GLU A 983 79.22 46.05 55.52
C GLU A 983 78.55 44.64 55.47
N THR A 984 77.98 44.29 54.31
CA THR A 984 77.85 42.96 53.64
C THR A 984 76.44 42.51 53.23
N SER A 985 76.41 42.03 51.98
CA SER A 985 75.34 41.38 51.22
C SER A 985 75.28 39.88 51.47
N ASP A 986 74.13 39.27 51.18
CA ASP A 986 73.89 37.97 50.51
C ASP A 986 72.43 37.57 50.79
N ALA A 987 71.73 36.68 50.08
CA ALA A 987 71.66 36.19 48.70
C ALA A 987 70.52 35.12 48.71
N SER A 988 69.85 34.90 47.58
CA SER A 988 69.27 33.62 47.04
C SER A 988 68.72 32.52 47.98
N GLU A 989 67.44 32.12 47.84
CA GLU A 989 66.94 30.83 47.24
C GLU A 989 67.13 29.55 48.13
N PRO A 990 66.38 28.45 47.90
CA PRO A 990 66.63 27.52 46.79
C PRO A 990 65.38 27.10 45.99
N GLU A 991 65.57 27.08 44.67
CA GLU A 991 65.44 25.92 43.76
C GLU A 991 64.09 25.21 43.55
N GLU A 992 63.63 25.35 42.30
CA GLU A 992 63.44 24.28 41.32
C GLU A 992 62.88 22.92 41.78
N THR A 993 61.71 22.58 41.26
CA THR A 993 61.55 21.38 40.40
C THR A 993 60.30 21.54 39.54
N SER A 994 60.49 21.78 38.25
CA SER A 994 59.62 21.20 37.22
C SER A 994 60.25 19.85 36.84
N PRO A 995 59.51 18.80 36.43
CA PRO A 995 58.88 18.82 35.11
C PRO A 995 57.63 17.90 34.99
N THR A 996 57.24 17.67 33.74
CA THR A 996 56.37 16.62 33.19
C THR A 996 54.86 16.83 33.33
N GLN A 997 54.17 17.24 32.27
CA GLN A 997 53.88 16.54 31.00
C GLN A 997 52.82 15.45 31.12
N MET A 998 51.99 15.43 30.08
CA MET A 998 51.09 14.37 29.62
C MET A 998 49.71 14.35 30.28
N GLN A 999 48.71 14.88 29.56
CA GLN A 999 47.83 14.13 28.63
C GLN A 999 46.71 13.43 29.44
N VAL A 1000 45.41 13.47 29.10
CA VAL A 1000 44.70 13.71 27.84
C VAL A 1000 43.19 13.76 28.16
N ILE A 1001 42.36 14.13 27.16
CA ILE A 1001 40.87 14.00 27.08
C ILE A 1001 40.11 15.15 27.77
N GLU A 1002 39.47 16.14 27.11
CA GLU A 1002 38.62 16.15 25.90
C GLU A 1002 37.42 15.19 25.95
N GLU A 1003 36.34 15.56 26.63
CA GLU A 1003 34.98 15.13 26.27
C GLU A 1003 33.96 16.07 26.92
N ILE A 1004 33.31 16.93 26.12
CA ILE A 1004 31.97 16.76 25.53
C ILE A 1004 30.85 17.16 26.51
N PHE A 1005 30.08 18.15 26.04
CA PHE A 1005 28.63 18.35 26.19
C PHE A 1005 27.80 17.30 26.96
N GLY A 1006 26.80 17.82 27.66
CA GLY A 1006 25.58 17.13 28.09
C GLY A 1006 25.03 17.85 29.32
N ASP A 1007 23.83 18.39 29.37
CA ASP A 1007 22.67 18.41 28.46
C ASP A 1007 21.84 19.64 28.84
#